data_AF-A0A7G5N3R6-F1
#
_entry.id   AF-A0A7G5N3R6-F1
#
_cell.length_a   1.000
_cell.length_b   1.000
_cell.length_c   1.000
_cell.angle_alpha   90.00
_cell.angle_beta   90.00
_cell.angle_gamma   90.00
#
_symmetry.space_group_name_H-M   'P 1'
#
loop_
_entity.id
_entity.type
_entity.pdbx_description
1 polymer ?
#
loop_
_entity_poly.entity_id
_entity_poly.type
_entity_poly.pdbx_seq_one_letter_code
_entity_poly.pdbx_strand_id
1 'polypeptide(L)'
;MSEEAQFDIYKSGLGYSFEVPSNPIEGLEDDTYEVTVAFKHYWDDRLVNVTVEDQTVATDVELKYGDWVSRTFKVKVTDGELNLQVKSPRRTSAKQDPLLNYIKIRAVDKEHKEAPNYTSFTGVAGEPMYDTNGNQIQAHGGQIQQLTVDGVTKWYWIGEDKTNDYRPVGGIHMYSSEDLYNWTDEGVVLRTMENPDQFETDEYFSSLYGDCTPEEKEEIFIDLDKNNGVMERPKMLYNEKTGKYVIWFHADGRYPGSDADYGKAKAGVAVSDSPTGPFKLLGSYKLNYHNDPNADYGYDGWDGRGSVRDMNLFKDDDGTAYVIYSSEGNKTTFISKLSDDYTQLAVDRDEAVEGVDFTRNFIGWSREAPAMFKYQDKYYIVNSGCTGWSPNPAQYAVAEHPLGPWTAMGDPCTDWESDTTYHTQSTCVFPVDAENGKYIYMGDRWNAGDLSESRYVWLPVEFQPDDKIALRRFENWDLSALDGKGLFEIKTELPKTVSSADSIMEQLPSEVTITYGTEDETTPVTWEAAEYDANKMGTVTVKGTLTEKGRTFTHDIHVINRNTLYFFDSGAQSSQYFDAVKAELGNKVKNDTADPKYTEENKAGFTGAIDTESPDSYDVGLHEGTTCLENGWWAASGKNIEYAFELQPGTYTLSAGFQEWWDTNRDMKLTIAMGDKILAEQDFALASGDKELQINQEFEVTEAGKVIAGISKRSGGEPVLSWMGVAGTENQEPEGVNRRSLELAVAMAAKLEQEQKENQCYTAASWEAVQKALDNARTLMDNADAAQEQIDSAFIDLMTACNLLENGVLKVGLKAAIEGTKAVLADEASLEQYTPESVQAVRDALAEAESVFAEDSADQETVNNASRKLMDAVTGMLVDEESSRLDILIQKAESLLRDKDKYTASSVQKLEEALAAAKAVNANTQASETEINEAYNKLAEAMTSLVRKGNKEELKNALDKANEILKDSGKYLEESIAGLETATMEAQAIYDSEDADADAVGEVLKKLIGEILKARLMGDVNLDGNVDTEDSAEVLKAAAELGELTDEQHKAADVNKDGMADSKDAASILQYAAEKITVF
;
A
#
# COMPACT_ATOMS: atom_id res chain seq x y z
N MET A 1 8.15 -52.02 55.12
CA MET A 1 7.46 -52.10 53.81
C MET A 1 6.08 -52.68 54.08
N SER A 2 5.02 -52.18 53.44
CA SER A 2 3.73 -52.89 53.45
C SER A 2 3.91 -54.28 52.82
N GLU A 3 2.97 -55.19 53.04
CA GLU A 3 3.04 -56.52 52.41
C GLU A 3 3.02 -56.44 50.87
N GLU A 4 2.49 -55.35 50.32
CA GLU A 4 2.36 -55.07 48.88
C GLU A 4 3.60 -54.37 48.26
N ALA A 5 4.50 -53.83 49.09
CA ALA A 5 5.67 -53.11 48.61
C ALA A 5 6.83 -54.08 48.27
N GLN A 6 7.23 -54.10 47.00
CA GLN A 6 8.34 -54.90 46.51
C GLN A 6 9.55 -54.00 46.23
N PHE A 7 10.73 -54.36 46.76
CA PHE A 7 11.98 -53.70 46.38
C PHE A 7 12.83 -54.62 45.52
N ASP A 8 13.06 -54.24 44.27
CA ASP A 8 14.01 -54.92 43.39
C ASP A 8 15.38 -54.26 43.53
N ILE A 9 16.28 -54.93 44.24
CA ILE A 9 17.65 -54.43 44.49
C ILE A 9 18.50 -54.33 43.21
N TYR A 10 18.18 -55.10 42.18
CA TYR A 10 18.92 -55.11 40.92
C TYR A 10 18.41 -54.02 39.97
N LYS A 11 17.13 -53.64 40.09
CA LYS A 11 16.54 -52.49 39.36
C LYS A 11 16.55 -51.19 40.14
N SER A 12 16.89 -51.22 41.43
CA SER A 12 16.76 -50.11 42.38
C SER A 12 15.39 -49.43 42.25
N GLY A 13 14.35 -50.26 42.41
CA GLY A 13 12.96 -49.86 42.24
C GLY A 13 12.11 -50.24 43.44
N LEU A 14 11.28 -49.30 43.89
CA LEU A 14 10.17 -49.54 44.82
C LEU A 14 8.89 -49.73 43.99
N GLY A 15 8.40 -50.96 43.94
CA GLY A 15 7.16 -51.34 43.28
C GLY A 15 6.02 -51.49 44.28
N TYR A 16 4.82 -51.11 43.85
CA TYR A 16 3.56 -51.31 44.56
C TYR A 16 2.51 -51.76 43.54
N SER A 17 1.68 -52.70 43.95
CA SER A 17 0.51 -53.12 43.17
C SER A 17 -0.71 -53.06 44.06
N PHE A 18 -1.82 -52.53 43.54
CA PHE A 18 -3.06 -52.34 44.28
C PHE A 18 -4.25 -52.76 43.42
N GLU A 19 -5.13 -53.60 43.95
CA GLU A 19 -6.42 -53.83 43.29
C GLU A 19 -7.25 -52.55 43.28
N VAL A 20 -7.77 -52.18 42.11
CA VAL A 20 -8.71 -51.07 41.95
C VAL A 20 -10.11 -51.60 41.61
N PRO A 21 -11.20 -50.84 41.90
CA PRO A 21 -12.55 -51.30 41.61
C PRO A 21 -12.74 -51.67 40.13
N SER A 22 -13.11 -52.92 39.84
CA SER A 22 -13.31 -53.44 38.48
C SER A 22 -14.69 -53.15 37.87
N ASN A 23 -15.59 -52.53 38.64
CA ASN A 23 -16.90 -52.12 38.16
C ASN A 23 -16.95 -50.59 38.03
N PRO A 24 -17.51 -50.05 36.93
CA PRO A 24 -17.82 -48.63 36.80
C PRO A 24 -18.55 -48.08 38.03
N ILE A 25 -18.04 -46.98 38.58
CA ILE A 25 -18.68 -46.26 39.69
C ILE A 25 -19.40 -45.06 39.09
N GLU A 26 -20.72 -44.98 39.29
CA GLU A 26 -21.53 -43.88 38.77
C GLU A 26 -20.97 -42.51 39.21
N GLY A 27 -20.76 -41.62 38.23
CA GLY A 27 -20.18 -40.29 38.45
C GLY A 27 -18.65 -40.24 38.41
N LEU A 28 -17.96 -41.37 38.29
CA LEU A 28 -16.51 -41.44 38.08
C LEU A 28 -16.17 -41.84 36.65
N GLU A 29 -14.98 -41.47 36.19
CA GLU A 29 -14.45 -41.85 34.89
C GLU A 29 -13.99 -43.32 34.92
N ASP A 30 -14.45 -44.11 33.95
CA ASP A 30 -14.21 -45.55 33.92
C ASP A 30 -12.72 -45.88 33.84
N ASP A 31 -12.26 -46.73 34.77
CA ASP A 31 -10.90 -47.23 34.87
C ASP A 31 -9.82 -46.16 35.06
N THR A 32 -10.19 -44.92 35.38
CA THR A 32 -9.26 -43.79 35.44
C THR A 32 -8.99 -43.32 36.88
N TYR A 33 -7.71 -43.20 37.22
CA TYR A 33 -7.23 -42.88 38.56
C TYR A 33 -6.17 -41.78 38.53
N GLU A 34 -6.22 -40.89 39.51
CA GLU A 34 -5.10 -40.04 39.88
C GLU A 34 -4.19 -40.74 40.88
N VAL A 35 -2.91 -40.81 40.55
CA VAL A 35 -1.85 -41.37 41.38
C VAL A 35 -0.92 -40.24 41.79
N THR A 36 -1.02 -39.82 43.05
CA THR A 36 -0.06 -38.89 43.65
C THR A 36 1.06 -39.67 44.32
N VAL A 37 2.30 -39.37 43.95
CA VAL A 37 3.50 -39.81 44.66
C VAL A 37 4.16 -38.60 45.33
N ALA A 38 4.67 -38.79 46.55
CA ALA A 38 5.32 -37.73 47.27
C ALA A 38 6.61 -38.20 47.95
N PHE A 39 7.56 -37.28 47.97
CA PHE A 39 8.95 -37.49 48.37
C PHE A 39 9.37 -36.40 49.35
N LYS A 40 10.09 -36.81 50.39
CA LYS A 40 10.83 -35.94 51.30
C LYS A 40 11.93 -36.72 51.98
N HIS A 41 13.15 -36.21 51.88
CA HIS A 41 14.33 -36.80 52.50
C HIS A 41 15.29 -35.74 53.03
N TYR A 42 16.26 -36.18 53.82
CA TYR A 42 17.34 -35.34 54.37
C TYR A 42 18.69 -35.98 54.00
N TRP A 43 18.79 -36.41 52.75
CA TRP A 43 19.95 -37.08 52.15
C TRP A 43 20.44 -36.25 50.95
N ASP A 44 21.47 -36.71 50.26
CA ASP A 44 21.94 -36.11 49.01
C ASP A 44 20.83 -36.02 47.95
N ASP A 45 20.92 -34.96 47.14
CA ASP A 45 20.05 -34.71 46.00
C ASP A 45 20.07 -35.92 45.06
N ARG A 46 18.89 -36.30 44.57
CA ARG A 46 18.71 -37.54 43.80
C ARG A 46 17.60 -37.39 42.78
N LEU A 47 17.66 -38.22 41.76
CA LEU A 47 16.65 -38.32 40.72
C LEU A 47 15.82 -39.58 40.91
N VAL A 48 14.53 -39.51 40.60
CA VAL A 48 13.66 -40.68 40.51
C VAL A 48 12.85 -40.64 39.21
N ASN A 49 12.60 -41.82 38.64
CA ASN A 49 11.60 -42.01 37.60
C ASN A 49 10.37 -42.67 38.21
N VAL A 50 9.20 -42.30 37.71
CA VAL A 50 7.92 -42.85 38.11
C VAL A 50 7.28 -43.54 36.92
N THR A 51 6.99 -44.82 37.07
CA THR A 51 6.27 -45.63 36.09
C THR A 51 4.94 -46.06 36.71
N VAL A 52 3.85 -45.93 35.96
CA VAL A 52 2.51 -46.37 36.36
C VAL A 52 1.89 -47.14 35.18
N GLU A 53 1.29 -48.30 35.41
CA GLU A 53 0.75 -49.17 34.35
C GLU A 53 1.78 -49.48 33.26
N ASP A 54 3.01 -49.78 33.66
CA ASP A 54 4.18 -50.01 32.79
C ASP A 54 4.53 -48.83 31.85
N GLN A 55 3.89 -47.67 32.02
CA GLN A 55 4.19 -46.44 31.30
C GLN A 55 5.00 -45.48 32.18
N THR A 56 6.09 -44.92 31.65
CA THR A 56 6.79 -43.86 32.37
C THR A 56 5.95 -42.59 32.32
N VAL A 57 5.63 -42.04 33.49
CA VAL A 57 4.80 -40.83 33.67
C VAL A 57 5.61 -39.64 34.18
N ALA A 58 6.80 -39.87 34.72
CA ALA A 58 7.78 -38.82 35.02
C ALA A 58 9.20 -39.36 35.00
N THR A 59 10.12 -38.58 34.42
CA THR A 59 11.54 -38.93 34.31
C THR A 59 12.41 -37.85 34.95
N ASP A 60 13.50 -38.26 35.63
CA ASP A 60 14.46 -37.37 36.28
C ASP A 60 13.83 -36.37 37.28
N VAL A 61 12.84 -36.80 38.05
CA VAL A 61 12.26 -35.95 39.11
C VAL A 61 13.33 -35.64 40.15
N GLU A 62 13.74 -34.38 40.23
CA GLU A 62 14.75 -33.91 41.16
C GLU A 62 14.19 -33.84 42.60
N LEU A 63 14.80 -34.60 43.50
CA LEU A 63 14.51 -34.62 44.93
C LEU A 63 15.67 -33.94 45.65
N LYS A 64 15.44 -32.70 46.08
CA LYS A 64 16.44 -31.89 46.81
C LYS A 64 16.41 -32.16 48.30
N TYR A 65 17.56 -31.98 48.95
CA TYR A 65 17.69 -32.09 50.40
C TYR A 65 16.62 -31.26 51.13
N GLY A 66 15.76 -31.94 51.90
CA GLY A 66 14.78 -31.33 52.80
C GLY A 66 13.48 -30.87 52.13
N ASP A 67 13.41 -30.85 50.81
CA ASP A 67 12.26 -30.36 50.06
C ASP A 67 11.13 -31.40 50.01
N TRP A 68 9.90 -30.90 49.95
CA TRP A 68 8.74 -31.71 49.59
C TRP A 68 8.59 -31.66 48.08
N VAL A 69 8.59 -32.83 47.45
CA VAL A 69 8.28 -32.97 46.02
C VAL A 69 7.08 -33.91 45.91
N SER A 70 6.00 -33.47 45.27
CA SER A 70 4.90 -34.36 44.91
C SER A 70 4.55 -34.19 43.43
N ARG A 71 4.08 -35.28 42.83
CA ARG A 71 3.55 -35.30 41.46
C ARG A 71 2.27 -36.12 41.46
N THR A 72 1.28 -35.69 40.68
CA THR A 72 0.01 -36.39 40.50
C THR A 72 -0.14 -36.70 39.02
N PHE A 73 -0.45 -37.95 38.71
CA PHE A 73 -0.58 -38.44 37.34
C PHE A 73 -1.98 -39.02 37.15
N LYS A 74 -2.64 -38.72 36.03
CA LYS A 74 -3.90 -39.35 35.65
C LYS A 74 -3.59 -40.55 34.75
N VAL A 75 -4.04 -41.73 35.13
CA VAL A 75 -3.71 -43.01 34.45
C VAL A 75 -4.95 -43.88 34.31
N LYS A 76 -4.97 -44.74 33.30
CA LYS A 76 -6.05 -45.70 33.07
C LYS A 76 -5.56 -47.11 33.41
N VAL A 77 -6.30 -47.83 34.25
CA VAL A 77 -5.95 -49.16 34.77
C VAL A 77 -6.92 -50.18 34.19
N THR A 78 -6.48 -50.99 33.23
CA THR A 78 -7.38 -51.80 32.40
C THR A 78 -7.52 -53.26 32.82
N ASP A 79 -6.61 -53.75 33.65
CA ASP A 79 -6.58 -55.12 34.18
C ASP A 79 -7.15 -55.24 35.60
N GLY A 80 -7.53 -54.12 36.20
CA GLY A 80 -8.05 -54.04 37.56
C GLY A 80 -6.97 -54.00 38.66
N GLU A 81 -5.68 -53.94 38.30
CA GLU A 81 -4.56 -53.85 39.24
C GLU A 81 -3.65 -52.67 38.88
N LEU A 82 -3.62 -51.64 39.72
CA LEU A 82 -2.74 -50.49 39.53
C LEU A 82 -1.32 -50.84 39.94
N ASN A 83 -0.38 -50.76 38.99
CA ASN A 83 1.03 -51.04 39.15
C ASN A 83 1.84 -49.73 39.15
N LEU A 84 2.49 -49.41 40.27
CA LEU A 84 3.35 -48.24 40.43
C LEU A 84 4.79 -48.69 40.70
N GLN A 85 5.75 -48.07 40.02
CA GLN A 85 7.17 -48.23 40.31
C GLN A 85 7.86 -46.86 40.41
N VAL A 86 8.62 -46.65 41.49
CA VAL A 86 9.56 -45.54 41.63
C VAL A 86 10.97 -46.10 41.59
N LYS A 87 11.79 -45.70 40.62
CA LYS A 87 13.15 -46.21 40.44
C LYS A 87 14.18 -45.10 40.36
N SER A 88 15.41 -45.40 40.76
CA SER A 88 16.52 -44.46 40.59
C SER A 88 17.15 -44.63 39.20
N PRO A 89 17.04 -43.64 38.30
CA PRO A 89 17.44 -43.80 36.90
C PRO A 89 18.96 -43.94 36.72
N ARG A 90 19.77 -43.39 37.63
CA ARG A 90 21.24 -43.29 37.50
C ARG A 90 21.97 -43.79 38.74
N ARG A 91 21.58 -44.95 39.22
CA ARG A 91 22.18 -45.51 40.42
C ARG A 91 23.65 -45.87 40.20
N THR A 92 24.53 -45.24 40.96
CA THR A 92 25.95 -45.58 41.08
C THR A 92 26.30 -46.22 42.43
N SER A 93 25.42 -46.12 43.44
CA SER A 93 25.57 -46.82 44.71
C SER A 93 24.22 -47.04 45.41
N ALA A 94 24.17 -47.96 46.40
CA ALA A 94 22.97 -48.22 47.18
C ALA A 94 22.45 -47.01 48.00
N LYS A 95 23.25 -45.95 48.19
CA LYS A 95 22.77 -44.72 48.86
C LYS A 95 21.78 -43.92 48.02
N GLN A 96 21.78 -44.18 46.71
CA GLN A 96 20.92 -43.55 45.73
C GLN A 96 19.67 -44.40 45.43
N ASP A 97 19.39 -45.44 46.22
CA ASP A 97 18.13 -46.18 46.06
C ASP A 97 16.92 -45.23 46.23
N PRO A 98 15.83 -45.47 45.48
CA PRO A 98 14.68 -44.57 45.47
C PRO A 98 13.99 -44.58 46.83
N LEU A 99 13.24 -43.52 47.11
CA LEU A 99 12.40 -43.41 48.29
C LEU A 99 11.02 -42.96 47.87
N LEU A 100 10.03 -43.24 48.72
CA LEU A 100 8.65 -42.83 48.53
C LEU A 100 8.03 -42.65 49.91
N ASN A 101 7.46 -41.48 50.19
CA ASN A 101 6.91 -41.16 51.51
C ASN A 101 5.43 -41.54 51.60
N TYR A 102 4.64 -41.20 50.58
CA TYR A 102 3.27 -41.69 50.46
C TYR A 102 2.83 -41.80 48.99
N ILE A 103 1.83 -42.64 48.80
CA ILE A 103 1.06 -42.79 47.57
C ILE A 103 -0.38 -42.43 47.94
N LYS A 104 -1.04 -41.64 47.09
CA LYS A 104 -2.48 -41.38 47.18
C LYS A 104 -3.10 -41.74 45.84
N ILE A 105 -4.04 -42.68 45.86
CA ILE A 105 -4.81 -43.09 44.68
C ILE A 105 -6.21 -42.54 44.85
N ARG A 106 -6.71 -41.84 43.85
CA ARG A 106 -8.07 -41.28 43.81
C ARG A 106 -8.70 -41.64 42.47
N ALA A 107 -9.86 -42.30 42.49
CA ALA A 107 -10.66 -42.45 41.28
C ALA A 107 -11.10 -41.06 40.79
N VAL A 108 -11.06 -40.84 39.48
CA VAL A 108 -11.29 -39.52 38.89
C VAL A 108 -12.78 -39.29 38.72
N ASP A 109 -13.27 -38.13 39.17
CA ASP A 109 -14.65 -37.72 38.89
C ASP A 109 -14.84 -37.62 37.37
N LYS A 110 -16.00 -38.06 36.87
CA LYS A 110 -16.34 -37.91 35.46
C LYS A 110 -16.57 -36.43 35.17
N GLU A 111 -15.52 -35.75 34.70
CA GLU A 111 -15.60 -34.34 34.37
C GLU A 111 -16.44 -34.15 33.10
N HIS A 112 -17.51 -33.38 33.22
CA HIS A 112 -18.11 -32.70 32.08
C HIS A 112 -17.31 -31.42 31.83
N LYS A 113 -16.23 -31.52 31.05
CA LYS A 113 -15.51 -30.34 30.59
C LYS A 113 -16.43 -29.57 29.65
N GLU A 114 -16.74 -28.32 29.97
CA GLU A 114 -17.41 -27.44 29.02
C GLU A 114 -16.41 -27.08 27.94
N ALA A 115 -16.72 -27.46 26.70
CA ALA A 115 -15.93 -27.02 25.55
C ALA A 115 -16.02 -25.48 25.49
N PRO A 116 -14.88 -24.76 25.61
CA PRO A 116 -14.90 -23.32 25.44
C PRO A 116 -15.30 -22.97 24.02
N ASN A 117 -15.90 -21.80 23.86
CA ASN A 117 -16.13 -21.19 22.56
C ASN A 117 -15.49 -19.80 22.59
N TYR A 118 -14.26 -19.72 22.12
CA TYR A 118 -13.49 -18.48 22.07
C TYR A 118 -13.92 -17.64 20.88
N THR A 119 -13.94 -16.32 21.08
CA THR A 119 -14.18 -15.33 20.02
C THR A 119 -13.10 -14.26 19.99
N SER A 120 -12.03 -14.44 20.78
CA SER A 120 -10.93 -13.50 20.91
C SER A 120 -9.68 -14.21 21.44
N PHE A 121 -8.52 -13.61 21.19
CA PHE A 121 -7.22 -13.99 21.71
C PHE A 121 -6.94 -13.25 23.02
N THR A 122 -6.40 -13.97 23.99
CA THR A 122 -6.10 -13.42 25.33
C THR A 122 -4.98 -12.38 25.28
N GLY A 123 -4.09 -12.47 24.29
CA GLY A 123 -2.98 -11.54 24.09
C GLY A 123 -1.99 -11.60 25.26
N VAL A 124 -1.51 -10.45 25.74
CA VAL A 124 -0.51 -10.40 26.82
C VAL A 124 -1.06 -10.86 28.19
N ALA A 125 -2.37 -11.05 28.34
CA ALA A 125 -2.93 -11.73 29.51
C ALA A 125 -2.38 -13.16 29.62
N GLY A 126 -2.20 -13.85 28.49
CA GLY A 126 -1.60 -15.18 28.43
C GLY A 126 -2.38 -16.22 29.26
N GLU A 127 -3.70 -16.15 29.24
CA GLU A 127 -4.55 -17.13 29.93
C GLU A 127 -4.43 -18.53 29.28
N PRO A 128 -4.67 -19.61 30.05
CA PRO A 128 -4.68 -20.96 29.49
C PRO A 128 -5.67 -21.09 28.33
N MET A 129 -5.22 -21.72 27.24
CA MET A 129 -6.06 -22.05 26.08
C MET A 129 -6.45 -23.52 26.13
N TYR A 130 -7.72 -23.82 25.87
CA TYR A 130 -8.24 -25.18 25.81
C TYR A 130 -8.81 -25.49 24.42
N ASP A 131 -8.71 -26.75 24.01
CA ASP A 131 -9.26 -27.27 22.77
C ASP A 131 -10.79 -27.44 22.85
N THR A 132 -11.40 -27.87 21.75
CA THR A 132 -12.86 -28.13 21.66
C THR A 132 -13.33 -29.32 22.51
N ASN A 133 -12.42 -30.07 23.13
CA ASN A 133 -12.70 -31.12 24.10
C ASN A 133 -12.53 -30.63 25.56
N GLY A 134 -12.14 -29.36 25.76
CA GLY A 134 -11.85 -28.76 27.06
C GLY A 134 -10.50 -29.18 27.65
N ASN A 135 -9.61 -29.79 26.88
CA ASN A 135 -8.24 -30.08 27.32
C ASN A 135 -7.33 -28.90 27.02
N GLN A 136 -6.36 -28.64 27.88
CA GLN A 136 -5.41 -27.56 27.64
C GLN A 136 -4.57 -27.88 26.39
N ILE A 137 -4.42 -26.90 25.50
CA ILE A 137 -3.64 -27.04 24.28
C ILE A 137 -2.15 -27.20 24.63
N GLN A 138 -1.50 -28.21 24.04
CA GLN A 138 -0.08 -28.54 24.22
C GLN A 138 0.64 -28.51 22.87
N ALA A 139 0.98 -27.31 22.40
CA ALA A 139 1.63 -27.07 21.11
C ALA A 139 2.67 -25.93 21.21
N HIS A 140 3.63 -26.09 22.11
CA HIS A 140 4.64 -25.07 22.45
C HIS A 140 5.76 -24.99 21.42
N GLY A 141 6.42 -23.82 21.32
CA GLY A 141 7.51 -23.62 20.35
C GLY A 141 7.05 -23.81 18.90
N GLY A 142 5.74 -23.73 18.67
CA GLY A 142 5.09 -24.23 17.48
C GLY A 142 5.09 -23.30 16.27
N GLN A 143 4.29 -23.67 15.29
CA GLN A 143 3.92 -22.85 14.13
C GLN A 143 2.45 -23.01 13.82
N ILE A 144 1.86 -21.92 13.33
CA ILE A 144 0.53 -21.91 12.74
C ILE A 144 0.67 -21.58 11.26
N GLN A 145 -0.07 -22.32 10.44
CA GLN A 145 -0.19 -22.02 9.02
C GLN A 145 -1.56 -22.44 8.49
N GLN A 146 -2.01 -21.78 7.43
CA GLN A 146 -3.21 -22.17 6.72
C GLN A 146 -2.86 -23.17 5.62
N LEU A 147 -3.61 -24.27 5.55
CA LEU A 147 -3.43 -25.30 4.52
C LEU A 147 -4.79 -25.64 3.92
N THR A 148 -4.81 -25.95 2.63
CA THR A 148 -5.98 -26.51 1.96
C THR A 148 -5.75 -27.99 1.72
N VAL A 149 -6.55 -28.82 2.38
CA VAL A 149 -6.47 -30.29 2.31
C VAL A 149 -7.81 -30.83 1.86
N ASP A 150 -7.81 -31.62 0.79
CA ASP A 150 -9.03 -32.15 0.15
C ASP A 150 -10.10 -31.08 -0.15
N GLY A 151 -9.66 -29.88 -0.53
CA GLY A 151 -10.52 -28.74 -0.86
C GLY A 151 -11.07 -27.98 0.36
N VAL A 152 -10.64 -28.32 1.58
CA VAL A 152 -11.03 -27.63 2.81
C VAL A 152 -9.82 -26.85 3.34
N THR A 153 -9.99 -25.54 3.49
CA THR A 153 -8.96 -24.65 4.04
C THR A 153 -9.12 -24.55 5.55
N LYS A 154 -8.06 -24.90 6.29
CA LYS A 154 -8.00 -24.82 7.76
C LYS A 154 -6.66 -24.29 8.23
N TRP A 155 -6.64 -23.79 9.46
CA TRP A 155 -5.44 -23.50 10.20
C TRP A 155 -4.94 -24.76 10.90
N TYR A 156 -3.64 -24.99 10.88
CA TYR A 156 -2.98 -26.10 11.54
C TYR A 156 -1.92 -25.55 12.49
N TRP A 157 -2.00 -25.95 13.76
CA TRP A 157 -1.06 -25.58 14.81
C TRP A 157 -0.27 -26.80 15.24
N ILE A 158 1.01 -26.80 14.85
CA ILE A 158 1.98 -27.82 15.24
C ILE A 158 2.81 -27.32 16.41
N GLY A 159 3.10 -28.18 17.39
CA GLY A 159 3.96 -27.82 18.50
C GLY A 159 4.43 -28.99 19.33
N GLU A 160 5.30 -28.72 20.29
CA GLU A 160 5.80 -29.70 21.24
C GLU A 160 4.71 -30.05 22.24
N ASP A 161 4.53 -31.35 22.51
CA ASP A 161 3.67 -31.79 23.60
C ASP A 161 4.44 -31.77 24.93
N LYS A 162 4.09 -30.81 25.80
CA LYS A 162 4.63 -30.64 27.14
C LYS A 162 3.66 -31.11 28.23
N THR A 163 2.69 -31.96 27.93
CA THR A 163 1.72 -32.50 28.92
C THR A 163 2.44 -33.07 30.16
N ASN A 164 3.61 -33.65 29.96
CA ASN A 164 4.43 -34.24 31.03
C ASN A 164 5.66 -33.38 31.38
N ASP A 165 5.54 -32.04 31.27
CA ASP A 165 6.64 -31.09 31.46
C ASP A 165 7.80 -31.39 30.46
N TYR A 166 9.05 -31.43 30.91
CA TYR A 166 10.20 -31.69 30.05
C TYR A 166 10.31 -33.16 29.63
N ARG A 167 10.08 -34.10 30.57
CA ARG A 167 10.13 -35.55 30.32
C ARG A 167 9.16 -36.34 31.21
N PRO A 168 8.54 -37.42 30.68
CA PRO A 168 8.74 -38.00 29.34
C PRO A 168 8.29 -37.10 28.18
N VAL A 169 9.06 -37.10 27.09
CA VAL A 169 8.79 -36.26 25.90
C VAL A 169 7.49 -36.71 25.25
N GLY A 170 6.51 -35.82 25.13
CA GLY A 170 5.19 -36.15 24.58
C GLY A 170 5.20 -36.41 23.07
N GLY A 171 6.16 -35.83 22.34
CA GLY A 171 6.25 -35.87 20.89
C GLY A 171 5.82 -34.56 20.26
N ILE A 172 5.31 -34.61 19.04
CA ILE A 172 4.80 -33.44 18.32
C ILE A 172 3.29 -33.54 18.19
N HIS A 173 2.58 -32.55 18.71
CA HIS A 173 1.12 -32.44 18.69
C HIS A 173 0.65 -31.58 17.51
N MET A 174 -0.53 -31.90 16.98
CA MET A 174 -1.22 -31.10 15.97
C MET A 174 -2.63 -30.73 16.43
N TYR A 175 -3.02 -29.50 16.15
CA TYR A 175 -4.39 -29.02 16.27
C TYR A 175 -4.85 -28.41 14.94
N SER A 176 -6.15 -28.42 14.67
CA SER A 176 -6.74 -27.74 13.51
C SER A 176 -7.84 -26.76 13.91
N SER A 177 -8.05 -25.70 13.11
CA SER A 177 -9.07 -24.69 13.36
C SER A 177 -9.62 -24.11 12.06
N GLU A 178 -10.90 -23.75 12.05
CA GLU A 178 -11.53 -23.02 10.94
C GLU A 178 -11.52 -21.50 11.17
N ASP A 179 -11.32 -21.04 12.41
CA ASP A 179 -11.52 -19.65 12.82
C ASP A 179 -10.34 -19.03 13.60
N LEU A 180 -9.25 -19.78 13.82
CA LEU A 180 -8.08 -19.45 14.67
C LEU A 180 -8.35 -19.38 16.18
N TYR A 181 -9.61 -19.32 16.61
CA TYR A 181 -9.97 -19.19 18.03
C TYR A 181 -10.16 -20.55 18.69
N ASN A 182 -10.84 -21.47 17.98
CA ASN A 182 -11.29 -22.75 18.50
C ASN A 182 -10.52 -23.87 17.81
N TRP A 183 -9.80 -24.66 18.61
CA TRP A 183 -8.85 -25.65 18.11
C TRP A 183 -9.34 -27.07 18.39
N THR A 184 -9.47 -27.87 17.34
CA THR A 184 -9.71 -29.32 17.42
C THR A 184 -8.39 -30.04 17.59
N ASP A 185 -8.32 -30.92 18.58
CA ASP A 185 -7.19 -31.81 18.82
C ASP A 185 -7.11 -32.91 17.74
N GLU A 186 -6.00 -32.93 17.00
CA GLU A 186 -5.70 -33.96 15.97
C GLU A 186 -4.71 -35.02 16.50
N GLY A 187 -4.27 -34.89 17.75
CA GLY A 187 -3.40 -35.81 18.47
C GLY A 187 -1.90 -35.62 18.23
N VAL A 188 -1.12 -36.52 18.83
CA VAL A 188 0.34 -36.58 18.67
C VAL A 188 0.70 -37.23 17.34
N VAL A 189 1.10 -36.40 16.37
CA VAL A 189 1.35 -36.80 14.98
C VAL A 189 2.73 -37.46 14.77
N LEU A 190 3.71 -37.14 15.63
CA LEU A 190 4.98 -37.84 15.75
C LEU A 190 5.16 -38.34 17.19
N ARG A 191 4.93 -39.64 17.41
CA ARG A 191 4.97 -40.29 18.74
C ARG A 191 6.39 -40.66 19.16
N THR A 192 6.64 -40.62 20.47
CA THR A 192 7.88 -41.12 21.11
C THR A 192 7.74 -42.56 21.62
N MET A 193 8.87 -43.25 21.75
CA MET A 193 8.99 -44.65 22.18
C MET A 193 9.51 -44.74 23.62
N GLU A 194 8.87 -45.57 24.43
CA GLU A 194 9.32 -45.98 25.75
C GLU A 194 10.55 -46.90 25.67
N ASN A 195 10.58 -47.82 24.70
CA ASN A 195 11.69 -48.74 24.47
C ASN A 195 11.72 -49.31 23.04
N PRO A 196 12.85 -49.87 22.57
CA PRO A 196 13.00 -50.37 21.20
C PRO A 196 12.10 -51.56 20.83
N ASP A 197 11.60 -52.36 21.78
CA ASP A 197 10.74 -53.51 21.46
C ASP A 197 9.40 -53.06 20.82
N GLN A 198 9.06 -51.78 20.94
CA GLN A 198 7.90 -51.18 20.29
C GLN A 198 7.98 -51.16 18.75
N PHE A 199 9.18 -51.29 18.16
CA PHE A 199 9.30 -51.51 16.71
C PHE A 199 8.60 -52.79 16.24
N GLU A 200 8.42 -53.77 17.13
CA GLU A 200 7.74 -55.03 16.84
C GLU A 200 6.36 -55.14 17.52
N THR A 201 6.18 -54.49 18.67
CA THR A 201 5.01 -54.67 19.54
C THR A 201 3.93 -53.59 19.41
N ASP A 202 4.26 -52.39 18.90
CA ASP A 202 3.31 -51.29 18.68
C ASP A 202 3.01 -51.14 17.18
N GLU A 203 1.72 -51.10 16.82
CA GLU A 203 1.26 -51.03 15.42
C GLU A 203 1.71 -49.73 14.72
N TYR A 204 1.80 -48.61 15.43
CA TYR A 204 2.25 -47.34 14.87
C TYR A 204 3.73 -47.42 14.46
N PHE A 205 4.59 -47.92 15.35
CA PHE A 205 6.03 -47.99 15.06
C PHE A 205 6.38 -49.11 14.09
N SER A 206 5.73 -50.27 14.20
CA SER A 206 5.94 -51.38 13.28
C SER A 206 5.48 -51.06 11.85
N SER A 207 4.39 -50.31 11.66
CA SER A 207 3.95 -49.89 10.32
C SER A 207 4.89 -48.87 9.66
N LEU A 208 5.47 -47.96 10.43
CA LEU A 208 6.38 -46.93 9.91
C LEU A 208 7.81 -47.43 9.69
N TYR A 209 8.30 -48.32 10.57
CA TYR A 209 9.72 -48.69 10.67
C TYR A 209 9.99 -50.20 10.65
N GLY A 210 8.97 -51.04 10.43
CA GLY A 210 9.12 -52.50 10.45
C GLY A 210 10.21 -53.01 9.51
N ASP A 211 10.32 -52.39 8.33
CA ASP A 211 11.27 -52.72 7.27
C ASP A 211 12.68 -52.13 7.46
N CYS A 212 12.89 -51.28 8.49
CA CYS A 212 14.20 -50.68 8.77
C CYS A 212 15.21 -51.72 9.30
N THR A 213 16.50 -51.50 9.04
CA THR A 213 17.58 -52.32 9.61
C THR A 213 17.70 -52.10 11.11
N PRO A 214 18.36 -53.02 11.85
CA PRO A 214 18.61 -52.82 13.29
C PRO A 214 19.35 -51.52 13.60
N GLU A 215 20.31 -51.13 12.76
CA GLU A 215 21.08 -49.89 12.93
C GLU A 215 20.22 -48.64 12.69
N GLU A 216 19.36 -48.66 11.66
CA GLU A 216 18.39 -47.58 11.42
C GLU A 216 17.41 -47.45 12.59
N LYS A 217 16.92 -48.57 13.12
CA LYS A 217 16.04 -48.60 14.29
C LYS A 217 16.73 -48.01 15.54
N GLU A 218 18.02 -48.27 15.73
CA GLU A 218 18.79 -47.70 16.84
C GLU A 218 18.88 -46.17 16.73
N GLU A 219 19.24 -45.63 15.57
CA GLU A 219 19.30 -44.18 15.34
C GLU A 219 17.92 -43.51 15.50
N ILE A 220 16.86 -44.12 14.94
CA ILE A 220 15.48 -43.63 15.07
C ILE A 220 15.05 -43.64 16.53
N PHE A 221 15.36 -44.70 17.28
CA PHE A 221 15.02 -44.78 18.69
C PHE A 221 15.71 -43.69 19.50
N ILE A 222 16.98 -43.36 19.23
CA ILE A 222 17.68 -42.28 19.97
C ILE A 222 16.92 -40.95 19.87
N ASP A 223 16.38 -40.63 18.69
CA ASP A 223 15.64 -39.39 18.46
C ASP A 223 14.19 -39.44 18.96
N LEU A 224 13.59 -40.64 19.02
CA LEU A 224 12.23 -40.87 19.51
C LEU A 224 12.19 -41.36 20.96
N ASP A 225 13.32 -41.48 21.67
CA ASP A 225 13.37 -42.00 23.04
C ASP A 225 12.61 -41.05 23.96
N LYS A 226 11.45 -41.51 24.42
CA LYS A 226 10.54 -40.78 25.30
C LYS A 226 11.20 -40.32 26.59
N ASN A 227 12.24 -41.01 27.05
CA ASN A 227 12.90 -40.76 28.33
C ASN A 227 14.24 -40.02 28.21
N ASN A 228 14.80 -39.90 27.01
CA ASN A 228 16.12 -39.31 26.81
C ASN A 228 16.17 -38.24 25.71
N GLY A 229 15.24 -38.29 24.77
CA GLY A 229 15.13 -37.31 23.69
C GLY A 229 14.78 -35.91 24.18
N VAL A 230 14.87 -34.97 23.24
CA VAL A 230 14.33 -33.61 23.29
C VAL A 230 13.85 -33.30 21.87
N MET A 231 12.61 -32.85 21.75
CA MET A 231 12.01 -32.46 20.48
C MET A 231 11.50 -31.04 20.66
N GLU A 232 12.18 -30.09 20.03
CA GLU A 232 11.91 -28.67 20.21
C GLU A 232 11.56 -27.96 18.90
N ARG A 233 10.73 -26.92 19.02
CA ARG A 233 10.33 -26.00 17.97
C ARG A 233 9.92 -26.62 16.63
N PRO A 234 9.02 -27.61 16.59
CA PRO A 234 8.63 -28.23 15.34
C PRO A 234 7.96 -27.22 14.41
N LYS A 235 8.30 -27.33 13.12
CA LYS A 235 7.77 -26.53 12.01
C LYS A 235 7.39 -27.48 10.89
N MET A 236 6.36 -27.14 10.13
CA MET A 236 5.86 -27.99 9.07
C MET A 236 5.71 -27.19 7.78
N LEU A 237 6.20 -27.71 6.66
CA LEU A 237 5.91 -27.19 5.33
C LEU A 237 5.19 -28.26 4.50
N TYR A 238 4.26 -27.83 3.65
CA TYR A 238 3.74 -28.66 2.57
C TYR A 238 4.63 -28.52 1.33
N ASN A 239 4.98 -29.65 0.73
CA ASN A 239 5.76 -29.73 -0.49
C ASN A 239 4.87 -30.14 -1.67
N GLU A 240 4.58 -29.20 -2.57
CA GLU A 240 3.67 -29.42 -3.71
C GLU A 240 4.23 -30.42 -4.70
N LYS A 241 5.56 -30.52 -4.84
CA LYS A 241 6.21 -31.43 -5.78
C LYS A 241 5.99 -32.89 -5.41
N THR A 242 6.01 -33.19 -4.12
CA THR A 242 5.90 -34.56 -3.59
C THR A 242 4.52 -34.88 -3.01
N GLY A 243 3.71 -33.86 -2.73
CA GLY A 243 2.45 -33.99 -2.01
C GLY A 243 2.62 -34.37 -0.55
N LYS A 244 3.82 -34.15 0.03
CA LYS A 244 4.15 -34.53 1.40
C LYS A 244 4.13 -33.33 2.33
N TYR A 245 3.77 -33.59 3.58
CA TYR A 245 3.98 -32.69 4.70
C TYR A 245 5.32 -33.04 5.34
N VAL A 246 6.18 -32.05 5.54
CA VAL A 246 7.54 -32.23 6.04
C VAL A 246 7.70 -31.43 7.33
N ILE A 247 7.94 -32.13 8.42
CA ILE A 247 8.26 -31.54 9.73
C ILE A 247 9.77 -31.46 9.88
N TRP A 248 10.27 -30.29 10.29
CA TRP A 248 11.60 -30.15 10.87
C TRP A 248 11.48 -29.71 12.33
N PHE A 249 12.35 -30.24 13.19
CA PHE A 249 12.39 -29.89 14.61
C PHE A 249 13.82 -29.95 15.14
N HIS A 250 14.10 -29.24 16.23
CA HIS A 250 15.34 -29.38 16.97
C HIS A 250 15.33 -30.72 17.70
N ALA A 251 16.15 -31.64 17.23
CA ALA A 251 16.35 -32.95 17.82
C ALA A 251 17.58 -32.90 18.74
N ASP A 252 17.35 -33.03 20.05
CA ASP A 252 18.39 -33.10 21.06
C ASP A 252 18.17 -34.28 22.02
N GLY A 253 18.80 -34.23 23.18
CA GLY A 253 18.68 -35.25 24.20
C GLY A 253 19.91 -36.13 24.32
N ARG A 254 19.82 -37.04 25.29
CA ARG A 254 20.92 -37.92 25.67
C ARG A 254 21.01 -39.08 24.70
N TYR A 255 22.22 -39.49 24.40
CA TYR A 255 22.48 -40.57 23.46
C TYR A 255 23.73 -41.36 23.88
N PRO A 256 23.97 -42.55 23.29
CA PRO A 256 25.18 -43.31 23.58
C PRO A 256 26.46 -42.47 23.35
N GLY A 257 27.07 -42.01 24.44
CA GLY A 257 28.27 -41.17 24.41
C GLY A 257 28.13 -39.78 25.06
N SER A 258 26.90 -39.32 25.35
CA SER A 258 26.66 -38.06 26.07
C SER A 258 25.40 -38.13 26.93
N ASP A 259 25.49 -37.66 28.17
CA ASP A 259 24.34 -37.50 29.07
C ASP A 259 23.82 -36.06 29.13
N ALA A 260 24.32 -35.17 28.27
CA ALA A 260 23.86 -33.79 28.15
C ALA A 260 22.59 -33.70 27.30
N ASP A 261 21.64 -32.89 27.75
CA ASP A 261 20.34 -32.73 27.08
C ASP A 261 20.42 -31.89 25.79
N TYR A 262 21.46 -31.05 25.64
CA TYR A 262 21.69 -30.18 24.48
C TYR A 262 22.99 -30.48 23.71
N GLY A 263 23.48 -31.72 23.86
CA GLY A 263 24.77 -32.16 23.32
C GLY A 263 24.70 -32.66 21.87
N LYS A 264 23.54 -33.14 21.42
CA LYS A 264 23.37 -33.67 20.05
C LYS A 264 23.21 -32.51 19.05
N ALA A 265 22.37 -31.52 19.38
CA ALA A 265 22.11 -30.31 18.59
C ALA A 265 22.00 -30.59 17.08
N LYS A 266 20.95 -31.32 16.68
CA LYS A 266 20.66 -31.71 15.29
C LYS A 266 19.26 -31.23 14.87
N ALA A 267 19.00 -31.18 13.57
CA ALA A 267 17.66 -31.06 13.02
C ALA A 267 17.07 -32.43 12.74
N GLY A 268 15.94 -32.79 13.35
CA GLY A 268 15.15 -33.97 13.01
C GLY A 268 14.20 -33.66 11.85
N VAL A 269 14.02 -34.60 10.93
CA VAL A 269 13.16 -34.46 9.75
C VAL A 269 12.17 -35.61 9.68
N ALA A 270 10.87 -35.32 9.58
CA ALA A 270 9.82 -36.31 9.47
C ALA A 270 8.83 -35.98 8.34
N VAL A 271 8.23 -37.00 7.72
CA VAL A 271 7.33 -36.84 6.56
C VAL A 271 6.01 -37.56 6.74
N SER A 272 4.94 -37.03 6.15
CA SER A 272 3.63 -37.68 6.08
C SER A 272 2.89 -37.37 4.77
N ASP A 273 1.92 -38.23 4.45
CA ASP A 273 0.90 -38.01 3.41
C ASP A 273 -0.27 -37.12 3.91
N SER A 274 -0.37 -36.89 5.22
CA SER A 274 -1.44 -36.11 5.85
C SER A 274 -0.84 -35.07 6.80
N PRO A 275 -1.42 -33.86 6.92
CA PRO A 275 -0.95 -32.89 7.91
C PRO A 275 -1.18 -33.40 9.35
N THR A 276 -2.14 -34.30 9.57
CA THR A 276 -2.46 -34.88 10.88
C THR A 276 -1.78 -36.23 11.10
N GLY A 277 -0.79 -36.57 10.27
CA GLY A 277 0.03 -37.75 10.43
C GLY A 277 -0.66 -39.07 10.03
N PRO A 278 -0.06 -40.22 10.41
CA PRO A 278 1.17 -40.33 11.20
C PRO A 278 2.40 -39.83 10.43
N PHE A 279 3.35 -39.20 11.12
CA PHE A 279 4.64 -38.80 10.54
C PHE A 279 5.71 -39.86 10.77
N LYS A 280 6.51 -40.13 9.73
CA LYS A 280 7.68 -40.99 9.76
C LYS A 280 8.95 -40.16 9.90
N LEU A 281 9.71 -40.34 10.96
CA LEU A 281 11.04 -39.77 11.13
C LEU A 281 12.01 -40.38 10.10
N LEU A 282 12.69 -39.53 9.34
CA LEU A 282 13.75 -39.93 8.41
C LEU A 282 15.11 -40.03 9.11
N GLY A 283 15.34 -39.15 10.09
CA GLY A 283 16.53 -39.11 10.92
C GLY A 283 16.79 -37.71 11.48
N SER A 284 17.95 -37.54 12.11
CA SER A 284 18.44 -36.24 12.57
C SER A 284 19.86 -35.91 12.08
N TYR A 285 20.09 -34.65 11.73
CA TYR A 285 21.29 -34.23 11.00
C TYR A 285 21.93 -32.96 11.58
N LYS A 286 23.27 -32.91 11.52
CA LYS A 286 24.03 -31.64 11.58
C LYS A 286 23.96 -30.98 10.20
N LEU A 287 23.85 -29.66 10.16
CA LEU A 287 23.63 -28.91 8.90
C LEU A 287 24.90 -28.17 8.45
N ASN A 288 24.73 -27.13 7.60
CA ASN A 288 25.85 -26.33 7.11
C ASN A 288 26.67 -25.74 8.26
N TYR A 289 27.95 -25.56 7.99
CA TYR A 289 28.93 -25.04 8.93
C TYR A 289 29.91 -24.14 8.18
N HIS A 290 30.51 -23.19 8.89
CA HIS A 290 31.60 -22.40 8.31
C HIS A 290 32.83 -23.30 8.10
N ASN A 291 33.40 -23.37 6.89
CA ASN A 291 34.50 -24.27 6.61
C ASN A 291 35.89 -23.63 6.88
N ASP A 292 36.11 -23.17 8.12
CA ASP A 292 37.42 -22.67 8.57
C ASP A 292 37.83 -23.32 9.91
N PRO A 293 38.77 -24.27 9.94
CA PRO A 293 39.15 -24.97 11.17
C PRO A 293 39.69 -24.08 12.29
N ASN A 294 39.96 -22.79 12.02
CA ASN A 294 40.42 -21.82 13.00
C ASN A 294 39.34 -20.83 13.47
N ALA A 295 38.11 -20.91 12.95
CA ALA A 295 37.02 -20.03 13.35
C ALA A 295 36.52 -20.30 14.79
N ASP A 296 35.86 -19.31 15.39
CA ASP A 296 35.18 -19.45 16.69
C ASP A 296 33.83 -20.16 16.49
N TYR A 297 33.80 -21.48 16.70
CA TYR A 297 32.59 -22.30 16.68
C TYR A 297 31.80 -22.24 18.01
N GLY A 298 32.06 -21.22 18.83
CA GLY A 298 31.53 -21.15 20.19
C GLY A 298 32.01 -22.31 21.05
N TYR A 299 31.20 -22.68 22.04
CA TYR A 299 31.53 -23.78 22.95
C TYR A 299 31.38 -25.17 22.30
N ASP A 300 30.72 -25.26 21.13
CA ASP A 300 30.54 -26.52 20.39
C ASP A 300 31.87 -27.03 19.80
N GLY A 301 32.79 -26.13 19.49
CA GLY A 301 34.08 -26.46 18.88
C GLY A 301 33.96 -27.07 17.47
N TRP A 302 35.10 -27.49 16.90
CA TRP A 302 35.15 -28.04 15.54
C TRP A 302 34.37 -29.36 15.37
N ASP A 303 34.39 -30.20 16.41
CA ASP A 303 33.69 -31.49 16.38
C ASP A 303 32.16 -31.31 16.40
N GLY A 304 31.68 -30.20 16.99
CA GLY A 304 30.26 -29.82 17.03
C GLY A 304 29.78 -28.97 15.84
N ARG A 305 30.62 -28.71 14.82
CA ARG A 305 30.25 -27.83 13.70
C ARG A 305 28.94 -28.25 13.01
N GLY A 306 28.14 -27.26 12.63
CA GLY A 306 26.80 -27.45 12.06
C GLY A 306 25.76 -27.89 13.07
N SER A 307 25.97 -27.58 14.36
CA SER A 307 24.94 -27.68 15.39
C SER A 307 23.68 -26.93 14.99
N VAL A 308 22.54 -27.53 15.31
CA VAL A 308 21.21 -26.94 15.16
C VAL A 308 20.56 -26.97 16.53
N ARG A 309 20.12 -25.81 17.01
CA ARG A 309 19.27 -25.70 18.20
C ARG A 309 17.96 -25.02 17.81
N ASP A 310 17.63 -23.90 18.45
CA ASP A 310 16.49 -23.07 18.09
C ASP A 310 16.42 -22.86 16.58
N MET A 311 15.28 -23.25 16.00
CA MET A 311 15.12 -23.28 14.55
C MET A 311 13.72 -22.89 14.08
N ASN A 312 13.65 -22.52 12.81
CA ASN A 312 12.41 -22.26 12.09
C ASN A 312 12.53 -22.66 10.60
N LEU A 313 11.41 -22.70 9.90
CA LEU A 313 11.33 -22.89 8.46
C LEU A 313 10.71 -21.66 7.81
N PHE A 314 11.17 -21.34 6.60
CA PHE A 314 10.56 -20.34 5.74
C PHE A 314 10.45 -20.89 4.32
N LYS A 315 9.33 -20.63 3.67
CA LYS A 315 9.10 -20.97 2.27
C LYS A 315 8.81 -19.68 1.52
N ASP A 316 9.63 -19.40 0.52
CA ASP A 316 9.49 -18.22 -0.34
C ASP A 316 8.44 -18.47 -1.43
N ASP A 317 8.00 -17.40 -2.08
CA ASP A 317 6.93 -17.42 -3.08
C ASP A 317 7.32 -18.23 -4.33
N ASP A 318 8.62 -18.37 -4.60
CA ASP A 318 9.14 -19.19 -5.70
C ASP A 318 9.16 -20.70 -5.39
N GLY A 319 8.76 -21.08 -4.17
CA GLY A 319 8.77 -22.46 -3.69
C GLY A 319 10.11 -22.94 -3.14
N THR A 320 11.13 -22.09 -3.05
CA THR A 320 12.37 -22.39 -2.33
C THR A 320 12.10 -22.36 -0.83
N ALA A 321 12.50 -23.43 -0.13
CA ALA A 321 12.40 -23.50 1.32
C ALA A 321 13.77 -23.33 1.98
N TYR A 322 13.75 -22.77 3.18
CA TYR A 322 14.92 -22.45 3.98
C TYR A 322 14.72 -22.96 5.41
N VAL A 323 15.79 -23.46 6.01
CA VAL A 323 15.88 -23.71 7.45
C VAL A 323 16.73 -22.63 8.09
N ILE A 324 16.21 -22.04 9.15
CA ILE A 324 16.85 -20.97 9.93
C ILE A 324 17.16 -21.51 11.30
N TYR A 325 18.40 -21.40 11.77
CA TYR A 325 18.79 -22.02 13.04
C TYR A 325 19.94 -21.34 13.75
N SER A 326 19.95 -21.42 15.08
CA SER A 326 21.08 -21.02 15.90
C SER A 326 22.18 -22.08 15.90
N SER A 327 23.42 -21.66 15.65
CA SER A 327 24.60 -22.51 15.57
C SER A 327 25.83 -21.86 16.24
N GLU A 328 26.97 -22.55 16.19
CA GLU A 328 28.26 -22.10 16.73
C GLU A 328 28.17 -21.72 18.22
N GLY A 329 27.63 -22.62 19.05
CA GLY A 329 27.35 -22.34 20.46
C GLY A 329 26.27 -21.28 20.66
N ASN A 330 25.26 -21.29 19.81
CA ASN A 330 24.14 -20.34 19.73
C ASN A 330 24.56 -18.88 19.49
N LYS A 331 25.78 -18.65 18.99
CA LYS A 331 26.30 -17.29 18.74
C LYS A 331 25.86 -16.73 17.39
N THR A 332 25.54 -17.59 16.42
CA THR A 332 25.34 -17.21 15.02
C THR A 332 24.06 -17.84 14.48
N THR A 333 23.28 -17.08 13.71
CA THR A 333 22.11 -17.60 13.00
C THR A 333 22.52 -18.03 11.59
N PHE A 334 22.28 -19.30 11.26
CA PHE A 334 22.45 -19.82 9.92
C PHE A 334 21.11 -19.82 9.19
N ILE A 335 21.15 -19.57 7.89
CA ILE A 335 20.00 -19.71 6.98
C ILE A 335 20.48 -20.58 5.82
N SER A 336 19.87 -21.75 5.63
CA SER A 336 20.28 -22.73 4.63
C SER A 336 19.13 -23.10 3.70
N LYS A 337 19.41 -23.20 2.40
CA LYS A 337 18.45 -23.69 1.41
C LYS A 337 18.17 -25.18 1.60
N LEU A 338 16.91 -25.57 1.43
CA LEU A 338 16.47 -26.95 1.41
C LEU A 338 16.38 -27.47 -0.02
N SER A 339 16.51 -28.80 -0.14
CA SER A 339 16.29 -29.56 -1.36
C SER A 339 14.86 -29.43 -1.88
N ASP A 340 14.64 -29.81 -3.14
CA ASP A 340 13.34 -29.72 -3.81
C ASP A 340 12.19 -30.46 -3.12
N ASP A 341 12.49 -31.50 -2.34
CA ASP A 341 11.50 -32.26 -1.55
C ASP A 341 11.42 -31.80 -0.07
N TYR A 342 12.20 -30.79 0.30
CA TYR A 342 12.33 -30.22 1.64
C TYR A 342 12.82 -31.19 2.72
N THR A 343 13.35 -32.37 2.38
CA THR A 343 13.74 -33.40 3.38
C THR A 343 15.21 -33.33 3.81
N GLN A 344 16.01 -32.54 3.10
CA GLN A 344 17.44 -32.34 3.37
C GLN A 344 17.93 -30.97 2.85
N LEU A 345 19.20 -30.62 3.08
CA LEU A 345 19.83 -29.44 2.49
C LEU A 345 19.85 -29.51 0.96
N ALA A 346 19.80 -28.35 0.29
CA ALA A 346 19.84 -28.26 -1.17
C ALA A 346 21.14 -28.82 -1.76
N VAL A 347 22.25 -28.59 -1.06
CA VAL A 347 23.59 -29.07 -1.36
C VAL A 347 24.16 -29.74 -0.11
N ASP A 348 24.91 -30.83 -0.28
CA ASP A 348 25.57 -31.50 0.84
C ASP A 348 26.41 -30.52 1.65
N ARG A 349 26.39 -30.65 2.98
CA ARG A 349 27.03 -29.70 3.89
C ARG A 349 28.53 -29.54 3.67
N ASP A 350 29.21 -30.57 3.14
CA ASP A 350 30.65 -30.54 2.87
C ASP A 350 30.98 -29.90 1.50
N GLU A 351 29.98 -29.73 0.63
CA GLU A 351 30.10 -29.13 -0.71
C GLU A 351 29.47 -27.73 -0.82
N ALA A 352 28.59 -27.37 0.13
CA ALA A 352 27.84 -26.12 0.12
C ALA A 352 28.73 -24.87 0.23
N VAL A 353 28.31 -23.81 -0.47
CA VAL A 353 29.03 -22.53 -0.54
C VAL A 353 28.31 -21.45 0.28
N GLU A 354 29.03 -20.86 1.24
CA GLU A 354 28.55 -19.71 2.02
C GLU A 354 28.32 -18.50 1.09
N GLY A 355 27.16 -17.85 1.21
CA GLY A 355 26.69 -16.78 0.31
C GLY A 355 25.86 -17.27 -0.88
N VAL A 356 25.80 -18.59 -1.13
CA VAL A 356 25.04 -19.18 -2.25
C VAL A 356 23.99 -20.16 -1.74
N ASP A 357 24.44 -21.17 -0.99
CA ASP A 357 23.59 -22.27 -0.50
C ASP A 357 23.12 -22.02 0.94
N PHE A 358 23.94 -21.31 1.71
CA PHE A 358 23.63 -20.88 3.08
C PHE A 358 24.33 -19.57 3.43
N THR A 359 23.89 -18.88 4.48
CA THR A 359 24.59 -17.72 5.04
C THR A 359 24.68 -17.78 6.56
N ARG A 360 25.66 -17.04 7.10
CA ARG A 360 25.80 -16.77 8.53
C ARG A 360 25.41 -15.32 8.80
N ASN A 361 24.47 -15.16 9.72
CA ASN A 361 23.84 -13.89 10.06
C ASN A 361 23.94 -13.66 11.57
N PHE A 362 23.92 -12.39 11.99
CA PHE A 362 24.00 -12.00 13.40
C PHE A 362 25.18 -12.66 14.14
N ILE A 363 26.34 -12.76 13.48
CA ILE A 363 27.53 -13.47 13.99
C ILE A 363 27.96 -12.87 15.33
N GLY A 364 27.97 -13.71 16.38
CA GLY A 364 28.36 -13.31 17.73
C GLY A 364 27.29 -12.57 18.53
N TRP A 365 26.07 -12.41 17.98
CA TRP A 365 24.99 -11.68 18.65
C TRP A 365 24.19 -12.54 19.62
N SER A 366 24.37 -13.86 19.57
CA SER A 366 23.63 -14.82 20.39
C SER A 366 22.11 -14.67 20.29
N ARG A 367 21.62 -14.67 19.04
CA ARG A 367 20.18 -14.64 18.74
C ARG A 367 19.61 -16.06 18.62
N GLU A 368 18.43 -16.25 19.19
CA GLU A 368 17.68 -17.51 19.30
C GLU A 368 16.24 -17.33 18.80
N ALA A 369 15.47 -18.41 18.78
CA ALA A 369 14.04 -18.39 18.49
C ALA A 369 13.64 -17.63 17.20
N PRO A 370 14.30 -17.88 16.04
CA PRO A 370 14.06 -17.11 14.83
C PRO A 370 12.63 -17.30 14.32
N ALA A 371 11.98 -16.24 13.85
CA ALA A 371 10.67 -16.26 13.20
C ALA A 371 10.72 -15.38 11.94
N MET A 372 10.95 -16.02 10.80
CA MET A 372 11.05 -15.35 9.51
C MET A 372 9.70 -15.28 8.82
N PHE A 373 9.40 -14.14 8.20
CA PHE A 373 8.21 -13.95 7.37
C PHE A 373 8.51 -12.92 6.26
N LYS A 374 7.60 -12.78 5.29
CA LYS A 374 7.72 -11.86 4.16
C LYS A 374 6.50 -10.95 4.08
N TYR A 375 6.69 -9.68 3.74
CA TYR A 375 5.64 -8.72 3.43
C TYR A 375 6.15 -7.69 2.40
N GLN A 376 5.38 -7.41 1.35
CA GLN A 376 5.73 -6.48 0.25
C GLN A 376 7.19 -6.61 -0.24
N ASP A 377 7.57 -7.81 -0.67
CA ASP A 377 8.92 -8.19 -1.16
C ASP A 377 10.08 -8.05 -0.16
N LYS A 378 9.81 -7.64 1.09
CA LYS A 378 10.80 -7.62 2.17
C LYS A 378 10.69 -8.84 3.07
N TYR A 379 11.84 -9.35 3.48
CA TYR A 379 11.97 -10.44 4.43
C TYR A 379 12.26 -9.87 5.81
N TYR A 380 11.55 -10.35 6.81
CA TYR A 380 11.66 -9.96 8.20
C TYR A 380 12.08 -11.17 9.02
N ILE A 381 12.89 -10.97 10.05
CA ILE A 381 13.18 -12.00 11.05
C ILE A 381 13.08 -11.41 12.45
N VAL A 382 12.13 -11.90 13.26
CA VAL A 382 12.06 -11.61 14.69
C VAL A 382 12.80 -12.71 15.45
N ASN A 383 13.60 -12.36 16.44
CA ASN A 383 14.36 -13.33 17.24
C ASN A 383 14.48 -12.85 18.69
N SER A 384 14.85 -13.75 19.60
CA SER A 384 15.14 -13.43 21.01
C SER A 384 16.65 -13.40 21.28
N GLY A 385 17.03 -12.85 22.42
CA GLY A 385 18.35 -13.10 23.00
C GLY A 385 18.45 -14.50 23.63
N CYS A 386 19.68 -14.89 23.99
CA CYS A 386 20.02 -16.20 24.56
C CYS A 386 20.11 -16.17 26.11
N THR A 387 18.97 -16.30 26.79
CA THR A 387 18.89 -16.23 28.29
C THR A 387 18.18 -17.43 28.93
N GLY A 388 18.13 -18.57 28.25
CA GLY A 388 17.37 -19.74 28.70
C GLY A 388 15.88 -19.40 28.79
N TRP A 389 15.22 -19.80 29.88
CA TRP A 389 13.79 -19.56 30.07
C TRP A 389 13.40 -18.12 30.43
N SER A 390 14.35 -17.29 30.86
CA SER A 390 14.05 -15.91 31.21
C SER A 390 13.72 -15.13 29.94
N PRO A 391 12.56 -14.43 29.87
CA PRO A 391 12.24 -13.60 28.72
C PRO A 391 13.20 -12.42 28.63
N ASN A 392 13.36 -11.88 27.43
CA ASN A 392 14.34 -10.85 27.11
C ASN A 392 13.85 -9.96 25.95
N PRO A 393 14.56 -8.87 25.61
CA PRO A 393 14.17 -8.01 24.51
C PRO A 393 14.33 -8.72 23.16
N ALA A 394 13.25 -8.75 22.39
CA ALA A 394 13.28 -9.17 21.00
C ALA A 394 14.14 -8.20 20.17
N GLN A 395 14.59 -8.70 19.02
CA GLN A 395 15.12 -7.87 17.95
C GLN A 395 14.55 -8.35 16.63
N TYR A 396 14.47 -7.45 15.67
CA TYR A 396 14.17 -7.81 14.30
C TYR A 396 15.16 -7.18 13.31
N ALA A 397 15.21 -7.79 12.14
CA ALA A 397 15.98 -7.32 11.01
C ALA A 397 15.20 -7.51 9.71
N VAL A 398 15.58 -6.73 8.70
CA VAL A 398 14.95 -6.73 7.36
C VAL A 398 16.00 -7.01 6.28
N ALA A 399 15.62 -7.71 5.22
CA ALA A 399 16.46 -7.98 4.05
C ALA A 399 15.64 -7.99 2.75
N GLU A 400 16.32 -7.81 1.62
CA GLU A 400 15.78 -7.97 0.25
C GLU A 400 15.77 -9.44 -0.21
N HIS A 401 16.39 -10.34 0.55
CA HIS A 401 16.51 -11.76 0.20
C HIS A 401 16.63 -12.63 1.46
N PRO A 402 16.10 -13.87 1.51
CA PRO A 402 16.12 -14.70 2.73
C PRO A 402 17.53 -14.96 3.29
N LEU A 403 18.54 -15.04 2.42
CA LEU A 403 19.93 -15.23 2.84
C LEU A 403 20.61 -13.94 3.34
N GLY A 404 19.95 -12.79 3.28
CA GLY A 404 20.53 -11.48 3.59
C GLY A 404 21.16 -10.78 2.37
N PRO A 405 21.95 -9.69 2.59
CA PRO A 405 22.35 -9.17 3.89
C PRO A 405 21.17 -8.59 4.68
N TRP A 406 21.23 -8.74 6.01
CA TRP A 406 20.20 -8.28 6.93
C TRP A 406 20.57 -6.95 7.58
N THR A 407 19.63 -6.02 7.62
CA THR A 407 19.73 -4.74 8.33
C THR A 407 18.97 -4.83 9.65
N ALA A 408 19.68 -4.65 10.77
CA ALA A 408 19.09 -4.68 12.10
C ALA A 408 18.24 -3.45 12.38
N MET A 409 17.01 -3.67 12.84
CA MET A 409 16.00 -2.62 13.04
C MET A 409 15.70 -2.34 14.51
N GLY A 410 16.23 -3.14 15.45
CA GLY A 410 16.08 -2.95 16.89
C GLY A 410 14.94 -3.79 17.48
N ASP A 411 14.37 -3.32 18.59
CA ASP A 411 13.29 -3.98 19.32
C ASP A 411 11.93 -3.64 18.67
N PRO A 412 11.13 -4.64 18.25
CA PRO A 412 9.82 -4.38 17.68
C PRO A 412 8.76 -4.04 18.76
N CYS A 413 9.00 -4.32 20.04
CA CYS A 413 8.05 -4.04 21.11
C CYS A 413 8.11 -2.57 21.54
N THR A 414 6.99 -1.85 21.45
CA THR A 414 7.00 -0.37 21.65
C THR A 414 6.51 0.10 23.02
N ASP A 415 5.98 -0.81 23.84
CA ASP A 415 5.28 -0.49 25.08
C ASP A 415 6.04 -0.97 26.32
N TRP A 416 5.50 -0.70 27.51
CA TRP A 416 6.05 -1.23 28.77
C TRP A 416 6.11 -2.76 28.78
N GLU A 417 7.14 -3.32 29.44
CA GLU A 417 7.54 -4.75 29.36
C GLU A 417 8.10 -5.20 27.99
N SER A 418 8.48 -4.27 27.10
CA SER A 418 9.22 -4.60 25.88
C SER A 418 10.57 -5.27 26.17
N ASP A 419 11.20 -4.95 27.30
CA ASP A 419 12.46 -5.56 27.75
C ASP A 419 12.36 -7.07 28.04
N THR A 420 11.15 -7.61 28.02
CA THR A 420 10.85 -9.04 28.15
C THR A 420 9.99 -9.56 27.00
N THR A 421 9.78 -8.77 25.93
CA THR A 421 8.85 -9.10 24.84
C THR A 421 7.47 -9.49 25.40
N TYR A 422 6.99 -8.74 26.40
CA TYR A 422 5.74 -9.01 27.14
C TYR A 422 5.70 -10.37 27.85
N HIS A 423 6.85 -10.77 28.41
CA HIS A 423 7.13 -12.07 29.02
C HIS A 423 6.99 -13.24 28.04
N THR A 424 7.51 -13.09 26.83
CA THR A 424 7.44 -14.12 25.78
C THR A 424 8.78 -14.32 25.09
N GLN A 425 8.88 -15.43 24.37
CA GLN A 425 9.92 -15.68 23.39
C GLN A 425 9.27 -16.01 22.04
N SER A 426 9.81 -15.46 20.96
CA SER A 426 9.26 -15.66 19.61
C SER A 426 9.21 -17.14 19.21
N THR A 427 8.22 -17.53 18.41
CA THR A 427 8.24 -18.86 17.77
C THR A 427 7.72 -18.85 16.33
N CYS A 428 6.76 -17.99 16.02
CA CYS A 428 6.17 -17.91 14.69
C CYS A 428 5.64 -16.50 14.43
N VAL A 429 5.72 -16.05 13.18
CA VAL A 429 4.93 -14.93 12.67
C VAL A 429 4.24 -15.45 11.42
N PHE A 430 2.92 -15.37 11.36
CA PHE A 430 2.15 -15.96 10.26
C PHE A 430 1.14 -14.96 9.68
N PRO A 431 0.91 -14.99 8.35
CA PRO A 431 -0.10 -14.16 7.71
C PRO A 431 -1.50 -14.74 7.97
N VAL A 432 -2.43 -13.87 8.34
CA VAL A 432 -3.88 -14.12 8.23
C VAL A 432 -4.36 -13.69 6.85
N ASP A 433 -3.85 -12.57 6.36
CA ASP A 433 -4.05 -12.02 5.02
C ASP A 433 -2.81 -11.21 4.66
N ALA A 434 -1.89 -11.86 3.92
CA ALA A 434 -0.59 -11.29 3.59
C ALA A 434 -0.70 -10.05 2.69
N GLU A 435 -1.67 -10.06 1.77
CA GLU A 435 -1.83 -9.04 0.74
C GLU A 435 -2.25 -7.70 1.33
N ASN A 436 -3.07 -7.72 2.39
CA ASN A 436 -3.49 -6.53 3.14
C ASN A 436 -2.69 -6.30 4.44
N GLY A 437 -1.57 -7.01 4.63
CA GLY A 437 -0.65 -6.81 5.76
C GLY A 437 -1.19 -7.23 7.13
N LYS A 438 -2.07 -8.23 7.18
CA LYS A 438 -2.63 -8.78 8.43
C LYS A 438 -1.80 -9.97 8.91
N TYR A 439 -0.94 -9.76 9.89
CA TYR A 439 -0.03 -10.77 10.45
C TYR A 439 -0.17 -10.88 11.96
N ILE A 440 0.08 -12.07 12.49
CA ILE A 440 0.09 -12.37 13.92
C ILE A 440 1.49 -12.83 14.32
N TYR A 441 2.08 -12.15 15.30
CA TYR A 441 3.20 -12.65 16.09
C TYR A 441 2.69 -13.66 17.12
N MET A 442 3.38 -14.80 17.23
CA MET A 442 3.17 -15.82 18.25
C MET A 442 4.46 -16.02 19.05
N GLY A 443 4.34 -15.91 20.37
CA GLY A 443 5.39 -16.24 21.31
C GLY A 443 4.90 -17.12 22.47
N ASP A 444 5.84 -17.89 23.03
CA ASP A 444 5.62 -18.72 24.21
C ASP A 444 6.03 -17.95 25.47
N ARG A 445 5.16 -17.94 26.47
CA ARG A 445 5.46 -17.55 27.85
C ARG A 445 5.83 -18.81 28.62
N TRP A 446 7.12 -19.13 28.58
CA TRP A 446 7.66 -20.32 29.22
C TRP A 446 7.52 -20.30 30.74
N ASN A 447 7.03 -21.40 31.30
CA ASN A 447 7.06 -21.64 32.74
C ASN A 447 8.12 -22.70 33.07
N ALA A 448 9.34 -22.26 33.37
CA ALA A 448 10.48 -23.14 33.66
C ALA A 448 10.26 -24.11 34.84
N GLY A 449 9.28 -23.85 35.71
CA GLY A 449 8.96 -24.72 36.84
C GLY A 449 8.01 -25.86 36.48
N ASP A 450 7.26 -25.71 35.39
CA ASP A 450 6.30 -26.68 34.84
C ASP A 450 5.94 -26.27 33.40
N LEU A 451 6.60 -26.87 32.42
CA LEU A 451 6.43 -26.50 31.02
C LEU A 451 5.02 -26.81 30.49
N SER A 452 4.31 -27.75 31.11
CA SER A 452 2.91 -28.03 30.79
C SER A 452 2.00 -26.82 31.04
N GLU A 453 2.46 -25.92 31.91
CA GLU A 453 1.79 -24.68 32.30
C GLU A 453 2.35 -23.44 31.57
N SER A 454 3.13 -23.63 30.51
CA SER A 454 3.50 -22.53 29.61
C SER A 454 2.27 -22.00 28.86
N ARG A 455 2.33 -20.74 28.42
CA ARG A 455 1.21 -20.02 27.82
C ARG A 455 1.57 -19.45 26.46
N TYR A 456 0.55 -19.08 25.69
CA TYR A 456 0.70 -18.49 24.36
C TYR A 456 0.31 -17.02 24.40
N VAL A 457 1.10 -16.18 23.72
CA VAL A 457 0.79 -14.75 23.58
C VAL A 457 0.84 -14.41 22.10
N TRP A 458 -0.32 -14.04 21.56
CA TRP A 458 -0.49 -13.67 20.16
C TRP A 458 -0.78 -12.18 20.04
N LEU A 459 -0.08 -11.50 19.13
CA LEU A 459 -0.17 -10.06 18.96
C LEU A 459 -0.23 -9.67 17.47
N PRO A 460 -1.04 -8.67 17.10
CA PRO A 460 -0.98 -8.06 15.77
C PRO A 460 0.41 -7.51 15.46
N VAL A 461 0.88 -7.72 14.22
CA VAL A 461 2.05 -7.03 13.68
C VAL A 461 1.58 -5.77 12.96
N GLU A 462 2.08 -4.61 13.38
CA GLU A 462 1.81 -3.31 12.73
C GLU A 462 2.98 -2.91 11.85
N PHE A 463 2.76 -2.80 10.54
CA PHE A 463 3.77 -2.33 9.58
C PHE A 463 3.78 -0.81 9.50
N GLN A 464 4.99 -0.25 9.53
CA GLN A 464 5.27 1.17 9.56
C GLN A 464 6.24 1.55 8.42
N PRO A 465 6.26 2.83 7.99
CA PRO A 465 7.21 3.30 6.99
C PRO A 465 8.67 2.96 7.35
N ASP A 466 9.54 2.97 6.34
CA ASP A 466 10.96 2.61 6.44
C ASP A 466 11.20 1.15 6.88
N ASP A 467 10.37 0.23 6.39
CA ASP A 467 10.43 -1.21 6.70
C ASP A 467 10.31 -1.54 8.20
N LYS A 468 9.74 -0.64 9.02
CA LYS A 468 9.61 -0.84 10.46
C LYS A 468 8.38 -1.68 10.80
N ILE A 469 8.47 -2.43 11.90
CA ILE A 469 7.31 -3.09 12.50
C ILE A 469 7.17 -2.71 13.97
N ALA A 470 5.95 -2.76 14.48
CA ALA A 470 5.65 -2.63 15.89
C ALA A 470 4.79 -3.80 16.38
N LEU A 471 5.20 -4.37 17.51
CA LEU A 471 4.38 -5.25 18.33
C LEU A 471 3.92 -4.45 19.54
N ARG A 472 2.61 -4.30 19.69
CA ARG A 472 2.00 -3.58 20.80
C ARG A 472 1.29 -4.53 21.72
N ARG A 473 1.07 -4.11 22.96
CA ARG A 473 0.27 -4.88 23.92
C ARG A 473 -1.20 -4.88 23.47
N PHE A 474 -1.74 -6.09 23.31
CA PHE A 474 -3.17 -6.32 23.14
C PHE A 474 -3.63 -7.35 24.18
N GLU A 475 -4.85 -7.19 24.69
CA GLU A 475 -5.52 -8.15 25.58
C GLU A 475 -6.94 -8.36 25.07
N ASN A 476 -7.42 -9.61 25.09
CA ASN A 476 -8.78 -9.98 24.70
C ASN A 476 -9.22 -9.39 23.34
N TRP A 477 -8.36 -9.50 22.32
CA TRP A 477 -8.53 -8.91 21.00
C TRP A 477 -9.03 -9.94 19.97
N ASP A 478 -9.75 -9.51 18.94
CA ASP A 478 -10.23 -10.38 17.85
C ASP A 478 -9.62 -10.00 16.50
N LEU A 479 -9.84 -10.81 15.46
CA LEU A 479 -9.21 -10.61 14.15
C LEU A 479 -9.45 -9.23 13.51
N SER A 480 -10.46 -8.46 13.92
CA SER A 480 -10.65 -7.08 13.44
C SER A 480 -9.53 -6.13 13.89
N ALA A 481 -8.79 -6.47 14.96
CA ALA A 481 -7.64 -5.68 15.40
C ALA A 481 -6.46 -5.73 14.41
N LEU A 482 -6.49 -6.64 13.42
CA LEU A 482 -5.53 -6.69 12.32
C LEU A 482 -5.85 -5.63 11.23
N ASP A 483 -7.04 -5.06 11.23
CA ASP A 483 -7.43 -4.06 10.25
C ASP A 483 -6.58 -2.79 10.38
N GLY A 484 -6.12 -2.27 9.24
CA GLY A 484 -5.28 -1.07 9.17
C GLY A 484 -3.82 -1.24 9.60
N LYS A 485 -3.37 -2.48 9.86
CA LYS A 485 -2.01 -2.82 10.30
C LYS A 485 -0.99 -2.97 9.18
N GLY A 486 -1.41 -3.19 7.94
CA GLY A 486 -0.53 -3.19 6.77
C GLY A 486 0.04 -1.81 6.44
N LEU A 487 0.95 -1.72 5.47
CA LEU A 487 1.33 -0.43 4.87
C LEU A 487 0.19 0.09 4.00
N PHE A 488 -0.01 1.41 3.97
CA PHE A 488 -1.05 2.02 3.13
C PHE A 488 -0.46 2.96 2.08
N GLU A 489 -1.12 3.05 0.95
CA GLU A 489 -0.86 4.03 -0.11
C GLU A 489 -2.00 5.05 -0.19
N ILE A 490 -1.68 6.31 -0.49
CA ILE A 490 -2.70 7.32 -0.80
C ILE A 490 -3.05 7.22 -2.29
N LYS A 491 -4.32 6.93 -2.61
CA LYS A 491 -4.85 6.85 -3.97
C LYS A 491 -5.43 8.17 -4.46
N THR A 492 -5.88 9.03 -3.54
CA THR A 492 -6.31 10.38 -3.86
C THR A 492 -5.14 11.18 -4.44
N GLU A 493 -5.32 11.76 -5.63
CA GLU A 493 -4.34 12.69 -6.18
C GLU A 493 -4.27 13.95 -5.31
N LEU A 494 -3.08 14.21 -4.75
CA LEU A 494 -2.81 15.37 -3.92
C LEU A 494 -2.14 16.48 -4.75
N PRO A 495 -2.37 17.78 -4.43
CA PRO A 495 -1.77 18.88 -5.16
C PRO A 495 -0.25 18.80 -5.11
N LYS A 496 0.40 18.87 -6.28
CA LYS A 496 1.87 18.84 -6.39
C LYS A 496 2.47 20.24 -6.38
N THR A 497 1.70 21.24 -6.80
CA THR A 497 2.12 22.64 -6.91
C THR A 497 1.06 23.57 -6.33
N VAL A 498 1.49 24.70 -5.78
CA VAL A 498 0.62 25.81 -5.35
C VAL A 498 1.26 27.15 -5.69
N SER A 499 0.46 28.20 -5.87
CA SER A 499 1.01 29.53 -6.21
C SER A 499 1.59 30.30 -5.03
N SER A 500 1.18 29.95 -3.81
CA SER A 500 1.65 30.55 -2.55
C SER A 500 1.48 29.58 -1.39
N ALA A 501 2.33 29.73 -0.37
CA ALA A 501 2.26 28.89 0.83
C ALA A 501 0.92 29.04 1.59
N ASP A 502 0.32 30.23 1.58
CA ASP A 502 -0.97 30.50 2.21
C ASP A 502 -2.12 29.66 1.64
N SER A 503 -2.01 29.25 0.37
CA SER A 503 -3.05 28.49 -0.32
C SER A 503 -2.96 26.97 -0.10
N ILE A 504 -1.90 26.47 0.55
CA ILE A 504 -1.66 25.03 0.72
C ILE A 504 -2.83 24.35 1.44
N MET A 505 -3.23 24.90 2.58
CA MET A 505 -4.26 24.29 3.43
C MET A 505 -5.65 24.34 2.78
N GLU A 506 -5.89 25.29 1.87
CA GLU A 506 -7.17 25.42 1.14
C GLU A 506 -7.32 24.39 0.01
N GLN A 507 -6.21 23.86 -0.51
CA GLN A 507 -6.19 22.92 -1.63
C GLN A 507 -6.12 21.45 -1.19
N LEU A 508 -5.84 21.18 0.07
CA LEU A 508 -5.75 19.83 0.60
C LEU A 508 -7.14 19.28 0.97
N PRO A 509 -7.48 18.05 0.58
CA PRO A 509 -8.81 17.50 0.78
C PRO A 509 -9.07 17.14 2.25
N SER A 510 -10.32 17.16 2.70
CA SER A 510 -10.68 16.72 4.06
C SER A 510 -10.76 15.19 4.21
N GLU A 511 -10.75 14.46 3.09
CA GLU A 511 -10.79 13.00 3.03
C GLU A 511 -9.83 12.50 1.96
N VAL A 512 -9.24 11.33 2.17
CA VAL A 512 -8.39 10.66 1.19
C VAL A 512 -8.81 9.20 1.05
N THR A 513 -8.63 8.66 -0.14
CA THR A 513 -8.76 7.23 -0.41
C THR A 513 -7.40 6.59 -0.22
N ILE A 514 -7.36 5.52 0.57
CA ILE A 514 -6.17 4.73 0.83
C ILE A 514 -6.40 3.28 0.45
N THR A 515 -5.32 2.53 0.24
CA THR A 515 -5.37 1.07 0.12
C THR A 515 -4.24 0.42 0.90
N TYR A 516 -4.51 -0.75 1.47
CA TYR A 516 -3.52 -1.62 2.11
C TYR A 516 -3.00 -2.73 1.18
N GLY A 517 -3.55 -2.84 -0.03
CA GLY A 517 -3.21 -3.88 -1.00
C GLY A 517 -4.32 -4.09 -2.04
N THR A 518 -5.48 -4.57 -1.61
CA THR A 518 -6.54 -5.03 -2.53
C THR A 518 -7.80 -4.16 -2.55
N GLU A 519 -8.16 -3.55 -1.42
CA GLU A 519 -9.37 -2.75 -1.27
C GLU A 519 -9.03 -1.28 -1.02
N ASP A 520 -9.79 -0.40 -1.67
CA ASP A 520 -9.73 1.04 -1.46
C ASP A 520 -10.74 1.43 -0.37
N GLU A 521 -10.33 2.28 0.57
CA GLU A 521 -11.22 2.88 1.56
C GLU A 521 -11.02 4.38 1.66
N THR A 522 -12.11 5.13 1.80
CA THR A 522 -12.06 6.57 2.07
C THR A 522 -12.03 6.80 3.57
N THR A 523 -11.10 7.64 4.03
CA THR A 523 -10.94 8.02 5.44
C THR A 523 -10.72 9.53 5.56
N PRO A 524 -11.26 10.16 6.63
CA PRO A 524 -10.98 11.55 6.93
C PRO A 524 -9.50 11.78 7.23
N VAL A 525 -9.00 12.94 6.79
CA VAL A 525 -7.63 13.40 7.01
C VAL A 525 -7.62 14.83 7.54
N THR A 526 -6.76 15.07 8.54
CA THR A 526 -6.42 16.42 8.99
C THR A 526 -4.99 16.74 8.61
N TRP A 527 -4.76 17.96 8.13
CA TRP A 527 -3.45 18.39 7.66
C TRP A 527 -2.78 19.31 8.68
N GLU A 528 -1.46 19.17 8.76
CA GLU A 528 -0.56 20.03 9.51
C GLU A 528 0.60 20.44 8.59
N ALA A 529 0.88 21.73 8.51
CA ALA A 529 2.02 22.27 7.78
C ALA A 529 2.76 23.27 8.69
N ALA A 530 4.07 23.43 8.49
CA ALA A 530 4.78 24.51 9.16
C ALA A 530 4.30 25.89 8.67
N GLU A 531 4.49 26.93 9.48
CA GLU A 531 4.22 28.30 9.05
C GLU A 531 5.37 28.77 8.13
N TYR A 532 5.03 29.25 6.94
CA TYR A 532 5.98 29.75 5.94
C TYR A 532 5.67 31.21 5.59
N ASP A 533 6.68 31.95 5.12
CA ASP A 533 6.49 33.29 4.56
C ASP A 533 5.62 33.25 3.29
N ALA A 534 4.80 34.29 3.05
CA ALA A 534 3.95 34.36 1.86
C ALA A 534 4.74 34.27 0.54
N ASN A 535 6.02 34.70 0.54
CA ASN A 535 6.92 34.60 -0.60
C ASN A 535 7.77 33.32 -0.58
N LYS A 536 7.44 32.32 0.24
CA LYS A 536 8.14 31.04 0.27
C LYS A 536 8.27 30.47 -1.14
N MET A 537 9.49 30.09 -1.51
CA MET A 537 9.78 29.31 -2.70
C MET A 537 10.40 27.98 -2.29
N GLY A 538 10.24 26.97 -3.14
CA GLY A 538 10.76 25.62 -2.91
C GLY A 538 9.68 24.63 -2.51
N THR A 539 10.10 23.51 -1.95
CA THR A 539 9.22 22.43 -1.49
C THR A 539 8.76 22.68 -0.05
N VAL A 540 7.48 22.45 0.21
CA VAL A 540 6.87 22.40 1.54
C VAL A 540 6.36 20.98 1.78
N THR A 541 6.76 20.37 2.88
CA THR A 541 6.23 19.07 3.33
C THR A 541 5.06 19.30 4.26
N VAL A 542 3.89 18.75 3.91
CA VAL A 542 2.71 18.71 4.77
C VAL A 542 2.54 17.33 5.39
N LYS A 543 2.00 17.27 6.60
CA LYS A 543 1.69 16.03 7.31
C LYS A 543 0.18 15.81 7.34
N GLY A 544 -0.27 14.72 6.72
CA GLY A 544 -1.65 14.23 6.81
C GLY A 544 -1.80 13.25 7.97
N THR A 545 -2.87 13.40 8.75
CA THR A 545 -3.27 12.47 9.83
C THR A 545 -4.63 11.86 9.49
N LEU A 546 -4.66 10.56 9.25
CA LEU A 546 -5.87 9.77 9.04
C LEU A 546 -6.58 9.59 10.39
N THR A 547 -7.58 10.41 10.68
CA THR A 547 -8.10 10.58 12.05
C THR A 547 -8.77 9.33 12.60
N GLU A 548 -9.41 8.53 11.74
CA GLU A 548 -10.05 7.28 12.14
C GLU A 548 -9.05 6.12 12.30
N LYS A 549 -7.95 6.16 11.55
CA LYS A 549 -6.92 5.11 11.56
C LYS A 549 -5.82 5.38 12.59
N GLY A 550 -5.70 6.63 13.06
CA GLY A 550 -4.62 7.06 13.96
C GLY A 550 -3.24 6.98 13.31
N ARG A 551 -3.16 7.13 11.99
CA ARG A 551 -1.93 7.03 11.20
C ARG A 551 -1.59 8.33 10.50
N THR A 552 -0.32 8.54 10.20
CA THR A 552 0.16 9.76 9.55
C THR A 552 0.98 9.43 8.31
N PHE A 553 0.94 10.34 7.34
CA PHE A 553 1.79 10.34 6.15
C PHE A 553 2.25 11.77 5.85
N THR A 554 3.27 11.91 5.01
CA THR A 554 3.75 13.21 4.54
C THR A 554 3.57 13.34 3.04
N HIS A 555 3.35 14.55 2.56
CA HIS A 555 3.21 14.88 1.15
C HIS A 555 3.98 16.17 0.84
N ASP A 556 4.76 16.18 -0.23
CA ASP A 556 5.57 17.33 -0.64
C ASP A 556 4.84 18.15 -1.72
N ILE A 557 4.86 19.47 -1.56
CA ILE A 557 4.18 20.44 -2.43
C ILE A 557 5.18 21.54 -2.84
N HIS A 558 5.29 21.82 -4.14
CA HIS A 558 6.14 22.90 -4.64
C HIS A 558 5.40 24.25 -4.66
N VAL A 559 5.94 25.26 -3.97
CA VAL A 559 5.36 26.62 -3.94
C VAL A 559 5.93 27.48 -5.06
N ILE A 560 5.21 27.59 -6.18
CA ILE A 560 5.65 28.26 -7.40
C ILE A 560 4.96 29.61 -7.53
N ASN A 561 5.66 30.69 -7.21
CA ASN A 561 5.12 32.03 -7.41
C ASN A 561 4.90 32.27 -8.93
N ARG A 562 3.67 32.58 -9.32
CA ARG A 562 3.30 32.81 -10.73
C ARG A 562 4.08 33.95 -11.40
N ASN A 563 4.69 34.85 -10.63
CA ASN A 563 5.49 35.96 -11.11
C ASN A 563 6.99 35.67 -11.14
N THR A 564 7.41 34.41 -10.93
CA THR A 564 8.82 34.01 -11.04
C THR A 564 9.32 34.22 -12.47
N LEU A 565 10.43 34.95 -12.59
CA LEU A 565 11.14 35.19 -13.84
C LEU A 565 12.45 34.43 -13.91
N TYR A 566 13.10 34.20 -12.76
CA TYR A 566 14.34 33.43 -12.66
C TYR A 566 14.30 32.52 -11.44
N PHE A 567 14.83 31.31 -11.57
CA PHE A 567 15.15 30.45 -10.44
C PHE A 567 16.44 29.67 -10.71
N PHE A 568 17.43 29.87 -9.85
CA PHE A 568 18.75 29.26 -9.93
C PHE A 568 18.93 28.27 -8.77
N ASP A 569 19.10 26.99 -9.07
CA ASP A 569 19.44 25.94 -8.10
C ASP A 569 20.96 25.76 -8.06
N SER A 570 21.63 26.45 -7.13
CA SER A 570 23.06 26.72 -7.21
C SER A 570 23.88 25.43 -7.31
N GLY A 571 24.66 25.29 -8.38
CA GLY A 571 25.52 24.14 -8.64
C GLY A 571 24.80 22.89 -9.14
N ALA A 572 23.48 22.93 -9.35
CA ALA A 572 22.72 21.77 -9.78
C ALA A 572 22.75 21.60 -11.31
N GLN A 573 23.04 20.39 -11.77
CA GLN A 573 22.88 20.03 -13.20
C GLN A 573 21.41 19.74 -13.56
N SER A 574 20.62 19.26 -12.59
CA SER A 574 19.20 18.98 -12.69
C SER A 574 18.52 19.39 -11.38
N SER A 575 17.30 19.91 -11.44
CA SER A 575 16.59 20.35 -10.25
C SER A 575 15.10 20.05 -10.37
N GLN A 576 14.59 19.18 -9.50
CA GLN A 576 13.17 18.81 -9.48
C GLN A 576 12.28 20.04 -9.29
N TYR A 577 12.69 20.97 -8.43
CA TYR A 577 11.91 22.18 -8.20
C TYR A 577 11.98 23.12 -9.41
N PHE A 578 13.15 23.32 -10.03
CA PHE A 578 13.23 24.10 -11.28
C PHE A 578 12.37 23.49 -12.39
N ASP A 579 12.40 22.16 -12.55
CA ASP A 579 11.59 21.44 -13.53
C ASP A 579 10.10 21.67 -13.27
N ALA A 580 9.66 21.68 -12.01
CA ALA A 580 8.30 22.02 -11.62
C ALA A 580 7.96 23.49 -11.97
N VAL A 581 8.87 24.44 -11.70
CA VAL A 581 8.70 25.86 -12.07
C VAL A 581 8.58 26.01 -13.59
N LYS A 582 9.42 25.33 -14.39
CA LYS A 582 9.34 25.37 -15.86
C LYS A 582 8.08 24.69 -16.39
N ALA A 583 7.64 23.58 -15.79
CA ALA A 583 6.41 22.92 -16.18
C ALA A 583 5.18 23.82 -15.95
N GLU A 584 5.15 24.55 -14.82
CA GLU A 584 4.03 25.43 -14.46
C GLU A 584 4.05 26.76 -15.22
N LEU A 585 5.23 27.38 -15.41
CA LEU A 585 5.36 28.75 -15.91
C LEU A 585 5.91 28.86 -17.35
N GLY A 586 6.41 27.75 -17.92
CA GLY A 586 6.93 27.68 -19.28
C GLY A 586 8.00 28.73 -19.59
N ASN A 587 7.74 29.56 -20.60
CA ASN A 587 8.66 30.58 -21.09
C ASN A 587 8.68 31.85 -20.23
N LYS A 588 7.80 31.98 -19.21
CA LYS A 588 7.85 33.11 -18.28
C LYS A 588 9.12 33.07 -17.42
N VAL A 589 9.63 31.87 -17.15
CA VAL A 589 10.94 31.67 -16.51
C VAL A 589 12.01 31.76 -17.58
N LYS A 590 12.85 32.79 -17.46
CA LYS A 590 13.81 33.25 -18.47
C LYS A 590 15.12 32.47 -18.50
N ASN A 591 15.44 31.68 -17.47
CA ASN A 591 16.55 30.73 -17.54
C ASN A 591 16.08 29.35 -18.00
N ASP A 592 16.88 28.70 -18.85
CA ASP A 592 16.53 27.42 -19.48
C ASP A 592 17.06 26.20 -18.74
N THR A 593 18.07 26.39 -17.89
CA THR A 593 18.67 25.34 -17.06
C THR A 593 18.64 25.73 -15.59
N ALA A 594 18.75 24.73 -14.71
CA ALA A 594 18.68 24.92 -13.27
C ALA A 594 19.73 25.90 -12.72
N ASP A 595 20.99 25.83 -13.18
CA ASP A 595 22.01 26.84 -12.84
C ASP A 595 23.02 27.06 -13.98
N PRO A 596 22.68 27.94 -14.95
CA PRO A 596 23.60 28.26 -16.03
C PRO A 596 24.73 29.16 -15.52
N LYS A 597 25.91 29.02 -16.13
CA LYS A 597 26.94 30.05 -16.04
C LYS A 597 26.52 31.25 -16.89
N TYR A 598 26.70 32.46 -16.37
CA TYR A 598 26.35 33.68 -17.10
C TYR A 598 27.16 33.82 -18.41
N THR A 599 26.46 34.13 -19.49
CA THR A 599 27.04 34.53 -20.78
C THR A 599 26.25 35.72 -21.33
N GLU A 600 26.85 36.47 -22.26
CA GLU A 600 26.12 37.53 -22.98
C GLU A 600 25.00 36.97 -23.88
N GLU A 601 25.04 35.67 -24.20
CA GLU A 601 24.04 34.98 -25.03
C GLU A 601 22.82 34.58 -24.20
N ASN A 602 23.02 33.93 -23.03
CA ASN A 602 21.91 33.52 -22.16
C ASN A 602 21.42 34.63 -21.21
N LYS A 603 22.20 35.69 -21.04
CA LYS A 603 21.89 36.88 -20.23
C LYS A 603 21.54 36.59 -18.76
N ALA A 604 21.77 35.38 -18.26
CA ALA A 604 21.39 34.96 -16.92
C ALA A 604 22.30 33.83 -16.40
N GLY A 605 22.74 33.91 -15.14
CA GLY A 605 23.49 32.84 -14.49
C GLY A 605 24.51 33.30 -13.44
N PHE A 606 25.24 32.35 -12.86
CA PHE A 606 26.33 32.65 -11.94
C PHE A 606 27.57 33.20 -12.67
N THR A 607 28.32 34.12 -12.06
CA THR A 607 29.43 34.84 -12.72
C THR A 607 30.82 34.39 -12.27
N GLY A 608 30.92 33.64 -11.17
CA GLY A 608 32.20 33.22 -10.57
C GLY A 608 32.92 32.12 -11.34
N ALA A 609 34.26 32.06 -11.21
CA ALA A 609 35.04 30.90 -11.63
C ALA A 609 34.83 29.73 -10.66
N ILE A 610 34.56 28.52 -11.17
CA ILE A 610 34.39 27.32 -10.34
C ILE A 610 35.73 26.61 -10.07
N ASP A 611 35.85 25.97 -8.92
CA ASP A 611 37.07 25.28 -8.47
C ASP A 611 37.56 24.19 -9.43
N THR A 612 36.66 23.46 -10.07
CA THR A 612 36.99 22.42 -11.08
C THR A 612 37.54 23.01 -12.38
N GLU A 613 37.16 24.24 -12.75
CA GLU A 613 37.69 24.95 -13.91
C GLU A 613 39.01 25.66 -13.61
N SER A 614 39.19 26.16 -12.39
CA SER A 614 40.35 26.96 -11.99
C SER A 614 40.76 26.73 -10.53
N PRO A 615 41.38 25.58 -10.21
CA PRO A 615 41.68 25.17 -8.82
C PRO A 615 42.55 26.16 -8.03
N ASP A 616 43.41 26.91 -8.71
CA ASP A 616 44.35 27.86 -8.10
C ASP A 616 43.77 29.29 -7.94
N SER A 617 42.59 29.58 -8.53
CA SER A 617 42.01 30.93 -8.57
C SER A 617 40.50 30.92 -8.87
N TYR A 618 39.72 30.14 -8.11
CA TYR A 618 38.26 30.09 -8.21
C TYR A 618 37.59 31.10 -7.27
N ASP A 619 36.34 31.42 -7.57
CA ASP A 619 35.47 32.28 -6.76
C ASP A 619 34.49 31.44 -5.93
N VAL A 620 34.00 30.33 -6.49
CA VAL A 620 33.03 29.43 -5.83
C VAL A 620 33.45 27.96 -5.95
N GLY A 621 33.14 27.17 -4.93
CA GLY A 621 33.23 25.71 -4.96
C GLY A 621 31.86 25.07 -4.72
N LEU A 622 31.70 23.83 -5.16
CA LEU A 622 30.44 23.09 -5.07
C LEU A 622 30.33 22.31 -3.75
N HIS A 623 29.15 22.34 -3.14
CA HIS A 623 28.72 21.35 -2.17
C HIS A 623 27.65 20.47 -2.83
N GLU A 624 27.93 19.18 -3.01
CA GLU A 624 26.99 18.24 -3.62
C GLU A 624 25.92 17.80 -2.62
N GLY A 625 24.66 17.93 -3.01
CA GLY A 625 23.50 17.52 -2.23
C GLY A 625 22.42 16.89 -3.08
N THR A 626 21.39 16.33 -2.44
CA THR A 626 20.28 15.66 -3.15
C THR A 626 19.06 16.55 -3.36
N THR A 627 18.99 17.68 -2.65
CA THR A 627 17.91 18.67 -2.72
C THR A 627 18.46 20.06 -3.06
N CYS A 628 17.58 20.99 -3.46
CA CYS A 628 17.95 22.38 -3.73
C CYS A 628 18.46 23.15 -2.50
N LEU A 629 18.34 22.60 -1.29
CA LEU A 629 18.89 23.17 -0.05
C LEU A 629 20.26 22.55 0.29
N GLU A 630 20.40 21.23 0.11
CA GLU A 630 21.65 20.52 0.36
C GLU A 630 22.73 20.80 -0.67
N ASN A 631 22.32 21.02 -1.93
CA ASN A 631 23.21 21.39 -3.02
C ASN A 631 23.44 22.92 -3.02
N GLY A 632 24.65 23.37 -3.37
CA GLY A 632 24.89 24.81 -3.42
C GLY A 632 26.33 25.25 -3.65
N TRP A 633 26.51 26.57 -3.78
CA TRP A 633 27.82 27.21 -3.88
C TRP A 633 28.36 27.64 -2.52
N TRP A 634 29.67 27.51 -2.31
CA TRP A 634 30.40 28.19 -1.23
C TRP A 634 31.48 29.10 -1.81
N ALA A 635 31.71 30.27 -1.20
CA ALA A 635 32.68 31.24 -1.69
C ALA A 635 34.11 30.92 -1.24
N ALA A 636 35.08 31.07 -2.15
CA ALA A 636 36.49 31.08 -1.82
C ALA A 636 36.84 32.27 -0.90
N SER A 637 37.98 32.19 -0.20
CA SER A 637 38.32 33.19 0.82
C SER A 637 38.38 34.61 0.26
N GLY A 638 37.52 35.49 0.79
CA GLY A 638 37.43 36.88 0.37
C GLY A 638 36.73 37.10 -0.98
N LYS A 639 36.01 36.10 -1.48
CA LYS A 639 35.17 36.15 -2.68
C LYS A 639 33.68 36.20 -2.33
N ASN A 640 32.86 36.45 -3.34
CA ASN A 640 31.40 36.51 -3.24
C ASN A 640 30.79 35.43 -4.14
N ILE A 641 29.53 35.06 -3.87
CA ILE A 641 28.71 34.28 -4.79
C ILE A 641 27.82 35.29 -5.54
N GLU A 642 27.94 35.37 -6.86
CA GLU A 642 27.28 36.40 -7.66
C GLU A 642 26.49 35.78 -8.83
N TYR A 643 25.27 36.28 -9.01
CA TYR A 643 24.40 35.99 -10.14
C TYR A 643 24.13 37.27 -10.91
N ALA A 644 24.07 37.18 -12.24
CA ALA A 644 23.66 38.27 -13.10
C ALA A 644 22.47 37.85 -13.96
N PHE A 645 21.54 38.78 -14.18
CA PHE A 645 20.33 38.58 -14.99
C PHE A 645 19.78 39.92 -15.50
N GLU A 646 18.97 39.90 -16.56
CA GLU A 646 18.37 41.12 -17.13
C GLU A 646 16.92 41.33 -16.66
N LEU A 647 16.60 42.56 -16.24
CA LEU A 647 15.26 42.95 -15.84
C LEU A 647 14.80 44.20 -16.57
N GLN A 648 13.51 44.27 -16.84
CA GLN A 648 12.82 45.46 -17.36
C GLN A 648 12.48 46.43 -16.22
N PRO A 649 11.99 47.65 -16.52
CA PRO A 649 11.46 48.51 -15.48
C PRO A 649 10.28 47.86 -14.76
N GLY A 650 10.32 47.81 -13.43
CA GLY A 650 9.33 47.08 -12.64
C GLY A 650 9.71 46.98 -11.17
N THR A 651 8.85 46.33 -10.40
CA THR A 651 9.09 46.00 -8.99
C THR A 651 9.26 44.50 -8.84
N TYR A 652 10.32 44.10 -8.14
CA TYR A 652 10.75 42.72 -8.04
C TYR A 652 11.10 42.37 -6.59
N THR A 653 10.97 41.09 -6.27
CA THR A 653 11.45 40.47 -5.04
C THR A 653 12.50 39.45 -5.40
N LEU A 654 13.70 39.58 -4.80
CA LEU A 654 14.71 38.55 -4.85
C LEU A 654 14.62 37.69 -3.59
N SER A 655 14.48 36.39 -3.78
CA SER A 655 14.45 35.39 -2.72
C SER A 655 15.72 34.54 -2.79
N ALA A 656 16.38 34.29 -1.66
CA ALA A 656 17.56 33.44 -1.60
C ALA A 656 17.45 32.44 -0.46
N GLY A 657 17.79 31.19 -0.73
CA GLY A 657 17.73 30.07 0.22
C GLY A 657 19.10 29.55 0.63
N PHE A 658 19.20 29.14 1.89
CA PHE A 658 20.44 28.75 2.54
C PHE A 658 20.25 27.53 3.45
N GLN A 659 21.18 26.59 3.37
CA GLN A 659 21.43 25.55 4.37
C GLN A 659 22.88 25.67 4.88
N GLU A 660 23.07 25.46 6.18
CA GLU A 660 24.41 25.32 6.74
C GLU A 660 24.90 23.86 6.68
N TRP A 661 26.05 23.68 6.05
CA TRP A 661 26.65 22.35 5.81
C TRP A 661 27.77 21.99 6.79
N TRP A 662 28.36 22.95 7.51
CA TRP A 662 29.58 22.73 8.32
C TRP A 662 29.50 23.28 9.74
N ASP A 663 28.30 23.29 10.33
CA ASP A 663 28.05 23.72 11.71
C ASP A 663 28.68 25.09 12.05
N THR A 664 28.68 26.02 11.10
CA THR A 664 29.35 27.33 11.24
C THR A 664 28.35 28.48 11.21
N ASN A 665 28.52 29.47 12.10
CA ASN A 665 27.75 30.72 12.04
C ASN A 665 28.35 31.67 10.99
N ARG A 666 27.49 32.23 10.13
CA ARG A 666 27.87 33.14 9.05
C ARG A 666 27.03 34.41 9.12
N ASP A 667 27.70 35.56 9.13
CA ASP A 667 27.05 36.87 9.01
C ASP A 667 27.33 37.39 7.60
N MET A 668 26.27 37.53 6.81
CA MET A 668 26.31 37.70 5.37
C MET A 668 25.50 38.93 4.94
N LYS A 669 25.75 39.37 3.72
CA LYS A 669 25.00 40.46 3.09
C LYS A 669 24.59 40.04 1.68
N LEU A 670 23.31 40.24 1.37
CA LEU A 670 22.78 40.29 0.01
C LEU A 670 22.89 41.73 -0.52
N THR A 671 23.49 41.90 -1.69
CA THR A 671 23.54 43.18 -2.41
C THR A 671 22.97 42.99 -3.81
N ILE A 672 22.03 43.87 -4.20
CA ILE A 672 21.43 43.91 -5.54
C ILE A 672 21.86 45.23 -6.19
N ALA A 673 22.55 45.16 -7.32
CA ALA A 673 23.12 46.32 -7.99
C ALA A 673 22.89 46.30 -9.51
N MET A 674 22.87 47.48 -10.11
CA MET A 674 22.86 47.68 -11.55
C MET A 674 23.97 48.69 -11.89
N GLY A 675 25.04 48.22 -12.54
CA GLY A 675 26.28 49.00 -12.69
C GLY A 675 26.87 49.41 -11.34
N ASP A 676 27.21 50.69 -11.17
CA ASP A 676 27.72 51.24 -9.90
C ASP A 676 26.60 51.58 -8.88
N LYS A 677 25.32 51.41 -9.25
CA LYS A 677 24.17 51.77 -8.41
C LYS A 677 23.67 50.55 -7.64
N ILE A 678 23.71 50.63 -6.31
CA ILE A 678 23.05 49.68 -5.42
C ILE A 678 21.55 49.97 -5.43
N LEU A 679 20.74 48.96 -5.78
CA LEU A 679 19.28 49.02 -5.79
C LEU A 679 18.70 48.62 -4.42
N ALA A 680 19.25 47.59 -3.78
CA ALA A 680 18.87 47.16 -2.43
C ALA A 680 20.00 46.37 -1.75
N GLU A 681 19.99 46.33 -0.42
CA GLU A 681 20.88 45.47 0.38
C GLU A 681 20.17 44.96 1.63
N GLN A 682 20.53 43.74 2.05
CA GLN A 682 20.03 43.11 3.27
C GLN A 682 21.16 42.42 4.02
N ASP A 683 21.35 42.78 5.30
CA ASP A 683 22.22 42.03 6.22
C ASP A 683 21.43 40.88 6.86
N PHE A 684 22.02 39.69 6.97
CA PHE A 684 21.39 38.54 7.61
C PHE A 684 22.43 37.57 8.20
N ALA A 685 21.98 36.68 9.09
CA ALA A 685 22.83 35.66 9.70
C ALA A 685 22.28 34.26 9.43
N LEU A 686 23.18 33.34 9.07
CA LEU A 686 22.92 31.91 8.96
C LEU A 686 23.57 31.23 10.18
N ALA A 687 22.77 30.56 11.00
CA ALA A 687 23.25 29.88 12.19
C ALA A 687 23.78 28.48 11.86
N SER A 688 24.65 27.94 12.73
CA SER A 688 25.32 26.66 12.54
C SER A 688 24.37 25.46 12.30
N GLY A 689 23.11 25.54 12.74
CA GLY A 689 22.14 24.46 12.60
C GLY A 689 21.04 24.70 11.57
N ASP A 690 21.06 25.82 10.86
CA ASP A 690 19.97 26.20 9.96
C ASP A 690 19.94 25.27 8.75
N LYS A 691 18.77 24.70 8.48
CA LYS A 691 18.54 23.78 7.35
C LYS A 691 17.77 24.41 6.20
N GLU A 692 17.05 25.48 6.47
CA GLU A 692 16.16 26.11 5.50
C GLU A 692 15.91 27.58 5.87
N LEU A 693 16.93 28.43 5.70
CA LEU A 693 16.75 29.88 5.83
C LEU A 693 16.41 30.46 4.45
N GLN A 694 15.31 31.19 4.34
CA GLN A 694 15.00 32.02 3.18
C GLN A 694 15.02 33.50 3.57
N ILE A 695 15.63 34.33 2.74
CA ILE A 695 15.52 35.79 2.83
C ILE A 695 14.82 36.33 1.58
N ASN A 696 14.10 37.44 1.74
CA ASN A 696 13.40 38.14 0.66
C ASN A 696 13.78 39.61 0.69
N GLN A 697 14.17 40.17 -0.47
CA GLN A 697 14.51 41.58 -0.63
C GLN A 697 13.78 42.17 -1.84
N GLU A 698 12.86 43.10 -1.58
CA GLU A 698 12.20 43.90 -2.62
C GLU A 698 13.13 44.97 -3.19
N PHE A 699 13.03 45.23 -4.49
CA PHE A 699 13.76 46.30 -5.17
C PHE A 699 13.01 46.78 -6.43
N GLU A 700 13.33 47.99 -6.86
CA GLU A 700 12.75 48.61 -8.05
C GLU A 700 13.82 48.79 -9.13
N VAL A 701 13.48 48.43 -10.36
CA VAL A 701 14.27 48.70 -11.55
C VAL A 701 13.56 49.79 -12.33
N THR A 702 14.26 50.89 -12.61
CA THR A 702 13.68 52.07 -13.28
C THR A 702 13.99 52.14 -14.78
N GLU A 703 14.95 51.34 -15.24
CA GLU A 703 15.39 51.24 -16.64
C GLU A 703 15.80 49.80 -16.92
N ALA A 704 15.60 49.32 -18.15
CA ALA A 704 15.98 47.97 -18.53
C ALA A 704 17.50 47.78 -18.42
N GLY A 705 17.95 46.68 -17.82
CA GLY A 705 19.39 46.41 -17.73
C GLY A 705 19.81 45.20 -16.91
N LYS A 706 21.12 44.96 -16.92
CA LYS A 706 21.79 43.89 -16.18
C LYS A 706 21.83 44.20 -14.69
N VAL A 707 21.20 43.33 -13.91
CA VAL A 707 21.24 43.31 -12.45
C VAL A 707 22.24 42.25 -11.98
N ILE A 708 23.01 42.58 -10.95
CA ILE A 708 23.92 41.66 -10.25
C ILE A 708 23.43 41.52 -8.81
N ALA A 709 23.16 40.28 -8.40
CA ALA A 709 22.85 39.92 -7.02
C ALA A 709 24.02 39.14 -6.43
N GLY A 710 24.58 39.63 -5.32
CA GLY A 710 25.76 39.07 -4.67
C GLY A 710 25.54 38.73 -3.20
N ILE A 711 26.03 37.56 -2.77
CA ILE A 711 26.14 37.18 -1.36
C ILE A 711 27.59 37.34 -0.92
N SER A 712 27.80 38.18 0.09
CA SER A 712 29.14 38.56 0.58
C SER A 712 29.30 38.37 2.08
N LYS A 713 30.54 38.20 2.50
CA LYS A 713 30.91 38.02 3.91
C LYS A 713 30.87 39.33 4.67
N ARG A 714 30.26 39.33 5.85
CA ARG A 714 30.45 40.38 6.86
C ARG A 714 31.36 39.92 7.98
N SER A 715 31.04 38.77 8.59
CA SER A 715 31.86 38.13 9.63
C SER A 715 31.56 36.63 9.73
N GLY A 716 32.41 35.86 10.42
CA GLY A 716 32.24 34.40 10.58
C GLY A 716 32.79 33.57 9.42
N GLY A 717 32.05 32.56 8.98
CA GLY A 717 32.40 31.70 7.83
C GLY A 717 32.34 32.42 6.48
N GLU A 718 32.87 31.80 5.42
CA GLU A 718 32.71 32.31 4.04
C GLU A 718 31.27 32.13 3.55
N PRO A 719 30.76 32.93 2.60
CA PRO A 719 29.39 32.81 2.11
C PRO A 719 29.03 31.43 1.57
N VAL A 720 27.77 31.04 1.74
CA VAL A 720 27.13 29.87 1.10
C VAL A 720 25.82 30.32 0.47
N LEU A 721 25.36 29.59 -0.55
CA LEU A 721 24.07 29.82 -1.20
C LEU A 721 23.56 28.50 -1.80
N SER A 722 22.31 28.14 -1.48
CA SER A 722 21.69 26.94 -2.03
C SER A 722 20.88 27.27 -3.30
N TRP A 723 20.07 28.33 -3.29
CA TRP A 723 19.31 28.75 -4.49
C TRP A 723 18.96 30.25 -4.47
N MET A 724 18.64 30.79 -5.65
CA MET A 724 18.19 32.18 -5.82
C MET A 724 17.03 32.30 -6.81
N GLY A 725 15.94 32.95 -6.40
CA GLY A 725 14.77 33.22 -7.23
C GLY A 725 14.48 34.71 -7.36
N VAL A 726 13.92 35.11 -8.50
CA VAL A 726 13.47 36.49 -8.76
C VAL A 726 12.04 36.46 -9.27
N ALA A 727 11.14 37.14 -8.57
CA ALA A 727 9.73 37.27 -8.96
C ALA A 727 9.29 38.73 -9.02
N GLY A 728 8.44 39.11 -9.96
CA GLY A 728 7.92 40.48 -10.07
C GLY A 728 7.16 40.77 -11.35
N THR A 729 6.72 42.02 -11.51
CA THR A 729 5.94 42.48 -12.66
C THR A 729 6.66 43.62 -13.38
N GLU A 730 6.78 43.50 -14.71
CA GLU A 730 7.36 44.52 -15.59
C GLU A 730 6.28 45.56 -15.94
N ASN A 731 6.62 46.87 -15.94
CA ASN A 731 5.69 47.95 -16.28
C ASN A 731 5.54 48.04 -17.81
N GLN A 732 4.33 47.80 -18.37
CA GLN A 732 4.03 48.04 -19.79
C GLN A 732 2.97 49.15 -19.99
N GLU A 733 3.06 49.91 -21.10
CA GLU A 733 2.02 50.86 -21.56
C GLU A 733 0.76 50.11 -22.07
N PRO A 734 -0.45 50.69 -21.94
CA PRO A 734 -1.70 49.97 -22.24
C PRO A 734 -1.98 49.89 -23.75
N GLU A 735 -1.89 48.69 -24.32
CA GLU A 735 -2.54 48.33 -25.58
C GLU A 735 -4.04 48.06 -25.39
N GLY A 736 -4.82 48.29 -26.45
CA GLY A 736 -6.28 48.18 -26.43
C GLY A 736 -6.76 46.77 -26.11
N VAL A 737 -7.64 46.66 -25.11
CA VAL A 737 -8.12 45.38 -24.58
C VAL A 737 -9.08 44.67 -25.54
N ASN A 738 -8.67 43.49 -26.03
CA ASN A 738 -9.40 42.55 -26.86
C ASN A 738 -10.48 41.81 -26.04
N ARG A 739 -11.75 42.09 -26.33
CA ARG A 739 -12.93 41.58 -25.61
C ARG A 739 -13.69 40.49 -26.36
N ARG A 740 -13.21 40.09 -27.54
CA ARG A 740 -14.00 39.30 -28.48
C ARG A 740 -14.29 37.88 -28.00
N SER A 741 -13.33 37.25 -27.33
CA SER A 741 -13.47 35.89 -26.78
C SER A 741 -14.47 35.85 -25.62
N LEU A 742 -14.41 36.85 -24.74
CA LEU A 742 -15.35 37.01 -23.63
C LEU A 742 -16.79 37.27 -24.12
N GLU A 743 -16.97 38.10 -25.16
CA GLU A 743 -18.28 38.33 -25.80
C GLU A 743 -18.93 37.03 -26.29
N LEU A 744 -18.16 36.12 -26.90
CA LEU A 744 -18.65 34.86 -27.44
C LEU A 744 -18.98 33.86 -26.32
N ALA A 745 -18.14 33.76 -25.28
CA ALA A 745 -18.40 32.93 -24.12
C ALA A 745 -19.66 33.38 -23.34
N VAL A 746 -19.84 34.70 -23.18
CA VAL A 746 -21.06 35.27 -22.58
C VAL A 746 -22.30 34.93 -23.42
N ALA A 747 -22.21 34.97 -24.75
CA ALA A 747 -23.32 34.59 -25.63
C ALA A 747 -23.67 33.10 -25.57
N MET A 748 -22.68 32.22 -25.38
CA MET A 748 -22.86 30.77 -25.22
C MET A 748 -23.46 30.41 -23.85
N ALA A 749 -22.87 30.93 -22.78
CA ALA A 749 -23.36 30.72 -21.42
C ALA A 749 -24.77 31.33 -21.21
N ALA A 750 -25.12 32.42 -21.90
CA ALA A 750 -26.48 32.95 -21.92
C ALA A 750 -27.52 31.99 -22.56
N LYS A 751 -27.11 31.12 -23.49
CA LYS A 751 -27.98 30.07 -24.04
C LYS A 751 -28.15 28.91 -23.06
N LEU A 752 -27.07 28.51 -22.38
CA LEU A 752 -27.13 27.54 -21.28
C LEU A 752 -27.99 28.06 -20.11
N GLU A 753 -27.95 29.36 -19.83
CA GLU A 753 -28.79 30.03 -18.84
C GLU A 753 -30.27 29.96 -19.22
N GLN A 754 -30.58 30.07 -20.51
CA GLN A 754 -31.92 29.85 -21.02
C GLN A 754 -32.35 28.37 -20.90
N GLU A 755 -31.49 27.42 -21.25
CA GLU A 755 -31.79 25.98 -21.14
C GLU A 755 -31.95 25.51 -19.69
N GLN A 756 -31.12 26.00 -18.76
CA GLN A 756 -31.25 25.73 -17.33
C GLN A 756 -32.57 26.28 -16.78
N LYS A 757 -32.95 27.50 -17.18
CA LYS A 757 -34.19 28.14 -16.76
C LYS A 757 -35.44 27.44 -17.29
N GLU A 758 -35.34 26.80 -18.45
CA GLU A 758 -36.45 26.12 -19.11
C GLU A 758 -36.54 24.62 -18.73
N ASN A 759 -35.41 23.95 -18.48
CA ASN A 759 -35.35 22.48 -18.39
C ASN A 759 -34.60 21.92 -17.17
N GLN A 760 -33.95 22.75 -16.33
CA GLN A 760 -33.21 22.33 -15.13
C GLN A 760 -32.19 21.19 -15.40
N CYS A 761 -31.40 21.34 -16.46
CA CYS A 761 -30.46 20.33 -16.94
C CYS A 761 -29.26 20.08 -16.01
N TYR A 762 -28.92 21.03 -15.14
CA TYR A 762 -27.68 21.01 -14.34
C TYR A 762 -27.95 21.16 -12.83
N THR A 763 -27.05 20.65 -11.99
CA THR A 763 -27.17 20.75 -10.51
C THR A 763 -27.17 22.23 -10.07
N ALA A 764 -27.86 22.54 -8.97
CA ALA A 764 -27.95 23.93 -8.50
C ALA A 764 -26.57 24.51 -8.11
N ALA A 765 -25.68 23.68 -7.55
CA ALA A 765 -24.35 24.08 -7.15
C ALA A 765 -23.42 24.35 -8.35
N SER A 766 -23.39 23.46 -9.35
CA SER A 766 -22.59 23.68 -10.57
C SER A 766 -23.13 24.84 -11.41
N TRP A 767 -24.46 25.00 -11.45
CA TRP A 767 -25.09 26.13 -12.13
C TRP A 767 -24.84 27.47 -11.42
N GLU A 768 -24.82 27.51 -10.09
CA GLU A 768 -24.50 28.74 -9.34
C GLU A 768 -23.08 29.24 -9.65
N ALA A 769 -22.12 28.32 -9.84
CA ALA A 769 -20.77 28.65 -10.28
C ALA A 769 -20.76 29.25 -11.70
N VAL A 770 -21.52 28.69 -12.65
CA VAL A 770 -21.70 29.25 -14.00
C VAL A 770 -22.36 30.61 -13.97
N GLN A 771 -23.43 30.77 -13.19
CA GLN A 771 -24.15 32.03 -13.07
C GLN A 771 -23.24 33.14 -12.52
N LYS A 772 -22.45 32.83 -11.49
CA LYS A 772 -21.50 33.77 -10.89
C LYS A 772 -20.39 34.17 -11.86
N ALA A 773 -19.84 33.22 -12.62
CA ALA A 773 -18.83 33.49 -13.63
C ALA A 773 -19.40 34.29 -14.81
N LEU A 774 -20.64 34.00 -15.23
CA LEU A 774 -21.34 34.71 -16.30
C LEU A 774 -21.67 36.15 -15.92
N ASP A 775 -22.10 36.39 -14.69
CA ASP A 775 -22.40 37.73 -14.18
C ASP A 775 -21.12 38.57 -14.02
N ASN A 776 -20.01 37.95 -13.61
CA ASN A 776 -18.69 38.60 -13.58
C ASN A 776 -18.22 38.97 -14.99
N ALA A 777 -18.31 38.03 -15.95
CA ALA A 777 -17.96 38.25 -17.35
C ALA A 777 -18.78 39.39 -17.99
N ARG A 778 -20.10 39.44 -17.73
CA ARG A 778 -20.98 40.54 -18.17
C ARG A 778 -20.58 41.89 -17.55
N THR A 779 -20.25 41.90 -16.26
CA THR A 779 -19.81 43.12 -15.55
C THR A 779 -18.49 43.67 -16.10
N LEU A 780 -17.54 42.78 -16.42
CA LEU A 780 -16.25 43.15 -17.01
C LEU A 780 -16.38 43.60 -18.47
N MET A 781 -17.33 43.04 -19.23
CA MET A 781 -17.66 43.50 -20.59
C MET A 781 -18.15 44.96 -20.63
N ASP A 782 -18.87 45.40 -19.59
CA ASP A 782 -19.37 46.78 -19.47
C ASP A 782 -18.33 47.74 -18.87
N ASN A 783 -17.18 47.24 -18.41
CA ASN A 783 -16.10 48.05 -17.84
C ASN A 783 -15.09 48.50 -18.93
N ALA A 784 -15.17 49.77 -19.32
CA ALA A 784 -14.29 50.37 -20.32
C ALA A 784 -12.80 50.37 -19.93
N ASP A 785 -12.51 50.32 -18.62
CA ASP A 785 -11.16 50.38 -18.05
C ASP A 785 -10.61 49.00 -17.63
N ALA A 786 -11.32 47.90 -17.91
CA ALA A 786 -10.86 46.55 -17.59
C ALA A 786 -9.57 46.21 -18.35
N ALA A 787 -8.56 45.67 -17.65
CA ALA A 787 -7.29 45.24 -18.23
C ALA A 787 -7.44 43.91 -19.01
N GLN A 788 -6.54 43.64 -19.96
CA GLN A 788 -6.59 42.42 -20.79
C GLN A 788 -6.60 41.14 -19.96
N GLU A 789 -5.76 41.08 -18.92
CA GLU A 789 -5.70 39.97 -17.97
C GLU A 789 -7.04 39.71 -17.25
N GLN A 790 -7.81 40.77 -16.95
CA GLN A 790 -9.13 40.63 -16.32
C GLN A 790 -10.17 40.10 -17.31
N ILE A 791 -10.05 40.46 -18.59
CA ILE A 791 -10.91 39.97 -19.67
C ILE A 791 -10.61 38.50 -19.99
N ASP A 792 -9.33 38.12 -20.03
CA ASP A 792 -8.90 36.74 -20.30
C ASP A 792 -9.22 35.81 -19.13
N SER A 793 -9.01 36.26 -17.89
CA SER A 793 -9.41 35.52 -16.68
C SER A 793 -10.92 35.28 -16.65
N ALA A 794 -11.72 36.30 -16.95
CA ALA A 794 -13.18 36.14 -16.97
C ALA A 794 -13.66 35.19 -18.07
N PHE A 795 -12.96 35.11 -19.21
CA PHE A 795 -13.25 34.16 -20.27
C PHE A 795 -12.93 32.73 -19.83
N ILE A 796 -11.76 32.52 -19.21
CA ILE A 796 -11.32 31.22 -18.69
C ILE A 796 -12.24 30.76 -17.54
N ASP A 797 -12.57 31.64 -16.60
CA ASP A 797 -13.45 31.32 -15.47
C ASP A 797 -14.86 30.95 -15.95
N LEU A 798 -15.39 31.66 -16.95
CA LEU A 798 -16.70 31.36 -17.54
C LEU A 798 -16.71 30.03 -18.29
N MET A 799 -15.69 29.76 -19.10
CA MET A 799 -15.57 28.49 -19.82
C MET A 799 -15.32 27.31 -18.88
N THR A 800 -14.52 27.50 -17.84
CA THR A 800 -14.24 26.49 -16.82
C THR A 800 -15.49 26.17 -16.02
N ALA A 801 -16.22 27.19 -15.56
CA ALA A 801 -17.50 26.98 -14.89
C ALA A 801 -18.50 26.24 -15.81
N CYS A 802 -18.59 26.62 -17.10
CA CYS A 802 -19.46 25.92 -18.05
C CYS A 802 -19.03 24.47 -18.33
N ASN A 803 -17.73 24.17 -18.22
CA ASN A 803 -17.18 22.83 -18.39
C ASN A 803 -17.31 21.95 -17.14
N LEU A 804 -17.43 22.55 -15.96
CA LEU A 804 -17.71 21.89 -14.68
C LEU A 804 -19.21 21.77 -14.40
N LEU A 805 -20.07 21.98 -15.41
CA LEU A 805 -21.49 21.74 -15.30
C LEU A 805 -21.75 20.25 -15.05
N GLU A 806 -22.22 19.95 -13.85
CA GLU A 806 -22.65 18.62 -13.48
C GLU A 806 -24.10 18.43 -13.91
N ASN A 807 -24.36 17.37 -14.67
CA ASN A 807 -25.72 17.01 -15.07
C ASN A 807 -26.58 16.80 -13.81
N GLY A 808 -27.70 17.52 -13.72
CA GLY A 808 -28.66 17.32 -12.64
C GLY A 808 -29.40 16.00 -12.77
N VAL A 809 -30.17 15.63 -11.75
CA VAL A 809 -31.09 14.48 -11.81
C VAL A 809 -32.09 14.71 -12.95
N LEU A 810 -32.06 13.86 -13.97
CA LEU A 810 -32.83 13.99 -15.21
C LEU A 810 -34.32 13.69 -14.96
N LYS A 811 -35.09 14.72 -14.59
CA LYS A 811 -36.54 14.61 -14.31
C LYS A 811 -37.43 14.75 -15.57
N VAL A 812 -36.85 15.03 -16.74
CA VAL A 812 -37.60 15.26 -18.00
C VAL A 812 -38.44 14.04 -18.40
N GLY A 813 -37.92 12.82 -18.21
CA GLY A 813 -38.66 11.58 -18.44
C GLY A 813 -39.84 11.37 -17.48
N LEU A 814 -39.64 11.68 -16.20
CA LEU A 814 -40.68 11.63 -15.17
C LEU A 814 -41.77 12.71 -15.42
N LYS A 815 -41.37 13.91 -15.84
CA LYS A 815 -42.29 15.00 -16.22
C LYS A 815 -43.20 14.60 -17.37
N ALA A 816 -42.62 14.03 -18.44
CA ALA A 816 -43.39 13.56 -19.59
C ALA A 816 -44.36 12.43 -19.21
N ALA A 817 -43.96 11.53 -18.31
CA ALA A 817 -44.84 10.47 -17.79
C ALA A 817 -45.99 11.02 -16.93
N ILE A 818 -45.73 12.01 -16.08
CA ILE A 818 -46.75 12.71 -15.27
C ILE A 818 -47.76 13.44 -16.17
N GLU A 819 -47.27 14.22 -17.14
CA GLU A 819 -48.12 14.98 -18.07
C GLU A 819 -48.96 14.05 -18.96
N GLY A 820 -48.35 12.96 -19.45
CA GLY A 820 -49.06 11.92 -20.21
C GLY A 820 -50.14 11.20 -19.39
N THR A 821 -49.84 10.86 -18.13
CA THR A 821 -50.80 10.19 -17.24
C THR A 821 -51.97 11.10 -16.87
N LYS A 822 -51.70 12.39 -16.61
CA LYS A 822 -52.75 13.41 -16.41
C LYS A 822 -53.66 13.54 -17.62
N ALA A 823 -53.09 13.51 -18.82
CA ALA A 823 -53.86 13.57 -20.06
C ALA A 823 -54.77 12.34 -20.23
N VAL A 824 -54.30 11.14 -19.87
CA VAL A 824 -55.10 9.90 -19.86
C VAL A 824 -56.23 9.95 -18.82
N LEU A 825 -55.95 10.44 -17.60
CA LEU A 825 -56.95 10.55 -16.54
C LEU A 825 -57.98 11.68 -16.77
N ALA A 826 -57.69 12.64 -17.65
CA ALA A 826 -58.59 13.75 -17.98
C ALA A 826 -59.73 13.35 -18.93
N ASP A 827 -59.64 12.21 -19.60
CA ASP A 827 -60.70 11.67 -20.47
C ASP A 827 -61.63 10.74 -19.67
N GLU A 828 -62.50 11.34 -18.84
CA GLU A 828 -63.40 10.63 -17.92
C GLU A 828 -64.32 9.60 -18.62
N ALA A 829 -64.68 9.83 -19.90
CA ALA A 829 -65.51 8.91 -20.67
C ALA A 829 -64.79 7.60 -21.04
N SER A 830 -63.47 7.66 -21.21
CA SER A 830 -62.60 6.51 -21.50
C SER A 830 -62.11 5.77 -20.26
N LEU A 831 -62.45 6.23 -19.05
CA LEU A 831 -62.14 5.54 -17.79
C LEU A 831 -63.24 4.57 -17.34
N GLU A 832 -64.46 4.66 -17.90
CA GLU A 832 -65.59 3.76 -17.57
C GLU A 832 -65.35 2.29 -17.96
N GLN A 833 -64.36 2.03 -18.83
CA GLN A 833 -63.96 0.70 -19.32
C GLN A 833 -62.94 -0.02 -18.42
N TYR A 834 -62.36 0.67 -17.42
CA TYR A 834 -61.36 0.11 -16.50
C TYR A 834 -61.93 -0.06 -15.09
N THR A 835 -61.36 -0.95 -14.28
CA THR A 835 -61.85 -1.15 -12.92
C THR A 835 -61.57 0.07 -12.03
N PRO A 836 -62.47 0.45 -11.12
CA PRO A 836 -62.23 1.55 -10.18
C PRO A 836 -60.91 1.40 -9.41
N GLU A 837 -60.53 0.16 -9.10
CA GLU A 837 -59.29 -0.18 -8.39
C GLU A 837 -58.03 0.09 -9.24
N SER A 838 -58.04 -0.23 -10.54
CA SER A 838 -56.90 0.03 -11.45
C SER A 838 -56.73 1.52 -11.74
N VAL A 839 -57.83 2.27 -11.91
CA VAL A 839 -57.82 3.72 -12.06
C VAL A 839 -57.32 4.41 -10.80
N GLN A 840 -57.67 3.89 -9.61
CA GLN A 840 -57.18 4.43 -8.34
C GLN A 840 -55.67 4.16 -8.16
N ALA A 841 -55.17 2.98 -8.52
CA ALA A 841 -53.74 2.68 -8.47
C ALA A 841 -52.90 3.63 -9.36
N VAL A 842 -53.42 4.01 -10.53
CA VAL A 842 -52.79 5.04 -11.40
C VAL A 842 -52.80 6.42 -10.76
N ARG A 843 -53.90 6.80 -10.10
CA ARG A 843 -53.98 8.10 -9.39
C ARG A 843 -53.01 8.17 -8.22
N ASP A 844 -52.84 7.07 -7.48
CA ASP A 844 -51.92 7.00 -6.34
C ASP A 844 -50.46 7.03 -6.79
N ALA A 845 -50.11 6.27 -7.85
CA ALA A 845 -48.77 6.30 -8.44
C ALA A 845 -48.44 7.65 -9.09
N LEU A 846 -49.44 8.35 -9.66
CA LEU A 846 -49.27 9.70 -10.18
C LEU A 846 -48.97 10.69 -9.06
N ALA A 847 -49.67 10.61 -7.92
CA ALA A 847 -49.41 11.47 -6.78
C ALA A 847 -48.01 11.25 -6.17
N GLU A 848 -47.56 9.99 -6.09
CA GLU A 848 -46.18 9.66 -5.67
C GLU A 848 -45.15 10.22 -6.64
N ALA A 849 -45.36 10.04 -7.95
CA ALA A 849 -44.50 10.57 -8.99
C ALA A 849 -44.43 12.11 -9.01
N GLU A 850 -45.56 12.80 -8.79
CA GLU A 850 -45.59 14.26 -8.63
C GLU A 850 -44.85 14.72 -7.38
N SER A 851 -44.96 13.98 -6.27
CA SER A 851 -44.23 14.28 -5.03
C SER A 851 -42.72 14.14 -5.22
N VAL A 852 -42.27 13.03 -5.84
CA VAL A 852 -40.84 12.80 -6.12
C VAL A 852 -40.32 13.78 -7.17
N PHE A 853 -41.13 14.16 -8.16
CA PHE A 853 -40.78 15.20 -9.12
C PHE A 853 -40.55 16.56 -8.44
N ALA A 854 -41.38 16.90 -7.46
CA ALA A 854 -41.30 18.13 -6.67
C ALA A 854 -40.25 18.08 -5.53
N GLU A 855 -39.62 16.93 -5.27
CA GLU A 855 -38.61 16.78 -4.21
C GLU A 855 -37.20 17.13 -4.73
N ASP A 856 -36.58 18.15 -4.16
CA ASP A 856 -35.27 18.65 -4.59
C ASP A 856 -34.10 17.73 -4.18
N SER A 857 -34.30 16.88 -3.16
CA SER A 857 -33.32 15.90 -2.64
C SER A 857 -33.37 14.51 -3.30
N ALA A 858 -34.32 14.27 -4.20
CA ALA A 858 -34.50 12.96 -4.81
C ALA A 858 -33.34 12.62 -5.77
N ASP A 859 -32.63 11.53 -5.50
CA ASP A 859 -31.59 11.01 -6.38
C ASP A 859 -32.17 10.37 -7.67
N GLN A 860 -31.29 10.05 -8.62
CA GLN A 860 -31.71 9.52 -9.92
C GLN A 860 -32.40 8.15 -9.81
N GLU A 861 -32.04 7.34 -8.82
CA GLU A 861 -32.69 6.05 -8.58
C GLU A 861 -34.13 6.24 -8.07
N THR A 862 -34.34 7.22 -7.18
CA THR A 862 -35.65 7.62 -6.65
C THR A 862 -36.55 8.17 -7.76
N VAL A 863 -36.02 9.04 -8.63
CA VAL A 863 -36.73 9.58 -9.80
C VAL A 863 -37.05 8.49 -10.83
N ASN A 864 -36.12 7.56 -11.08
CA ASN A 864 -36.34 6.43 -11.99
C ASN A 864 -37.35 5.43 -11.42
N ASN A 865 -37.36 5.20 -10.10
CA ASN A 865 -38.33 4.33 -9.42
C ASN A 865 -39.74 4.91 -9.46
N ALA A 866 -39.88 6.21 -9.21
CA ALA A 866 -41.17 6.90 -9.33
C ALA A 866 -41.70 6.87 -10.77
N SER A 867 -40.82 7.05 -11.77
CA SER A 867 -41.17 6.95 -13.20
C SER A 867 -41.61 5.54 -13.57
N ARG A 868 -40.88 4.50 -13.12
CA ARG A 868 -41.23 3.09 -13.33
C ARG A 868 -42.56 2.72 -12.69
N LYS A 869 -42.79 3.08 -11.42
CA LYS A 869 -44.06 2.82 -10.72
C LYS A 869 -45.25 3.48 -11.41
N LEU A 870 -45.09 4.73 -11.86
CA LEU A 870 -46.12 5.45 -12.61
C LEU A 870 -46.42 4.77 -13.95
N MET A 871 -45.38 4.43 -14.71
CA MET A 871 -45.53 3.68 -15.96
C MET A 871 -46.19 2.30 -15.73
N ASP A 872 -45.79 1.56 -14.70
CA ASP A 872 -46.33 0.23 -14.39
C ASP A 872 -47.80 0.29 -13.99
N ALA A 873 -48.21 1.27 -13.18
CA ALA A 873 -49.61 1.48 -12.82
C ALA A 873 -50.45 1.83 -14.06
N VAL A 874 -49.98 2.76 -14.90
CA VAL A 874 -50.67 3.17 -16.14
C VAL A 874 -50.77 2.00 -17.11
N THR A 875 -49.71 1.19 -17.23
CA THR A 875 -49.71 0.03 -18.11
C THR A 875 -50.62 -1.07 -17.57
N GLY A 876 -50.67 -1.30 -16.26
CA GLY A 876 -51.57 -2.24 -15.60
C GLY A 876 -53.06 -1.85 -15.69
N MET A 877 -53.36 -0.55 -15.81
CA MET A 877 -54.70 -0.05 -16.13
C MET A 877 -55.07 -0.29 -17.60
N LEU A 878 -54.11 -0.23 -18.53
CA LEU A 878 -54.34 -0.32 -19.97
C LEU A 878 -54.36 -1.76 -20.54
N VAL A 879 -54.15 -2.79 -19.72
CA VAL A 879 -54.23 -4.20 -20.18
C VAL A 879 -55.70 -4.61 -20.29
N ASP A 880 -56.22 -4.62 -21.52
CA ASP A 880 -57.43 -5.35 -21.91
C ASP A 880 -57.04 -6.72 -22.52
N GLU A 881 -57.90 -7.74 -22.45
CA GLU A 881 -57.60 -9.19 -22.65
C GLU A 881 -56.90 -9.59 -23.98
N GLU A 882 -56.58 -8.67 -24.90
CA GLU A 882 -56.01 -8.97 -26.22
C GLU A 882 -54.62 -8.37 -26.53
N SER A 883 -53.90 -7.70 -25.61
CA SER A 883 -52.51 -7.21 -25.88
C SER A 883 -51.57 -7.29 -24.67
N SER A 884 -50.36 -7.85 -24.84
CA SER A 884 -49.39 -8.08 -23.76
C SER A 884 -48.49 -6.85 -23.47
N ARG A 885 -47.95 -6.73 -22.24
CA ARG A 885 -46.96 -5.68 -21.87
C ARG A 885 -45.74 -5.64 -22.81
N LEU A 886 -45.35 -6.79 -23.34
CA LEU A 886 -44.25 -6.94 -24.30
C LEU A 886 -44.58 -6.31 -25.66
N ASP A 887 -45.84 -6.40 -26.10
CA ASP A 887 -46.31 -5.86 -27.39
C ASP A 887 -46.23 -4.32 -27.42
N ILE A 888 -46.56 -3.68 -26.31
CA ILE A 888 -46.46 -2.22 -26.14
C ILE A 888 -44.99 -1.77 -26.13
N LEU A 889 -44.10 -2.52 -25.46
CA LEU A 889 -42.67 -2.20 -25.42
C LEU A 889 -42.00 -2.39 -26.79
N ILE A 890 -42.42 -3.42 -27.55
CA ILE A 890 -42.03 -3.63 -28.94
C ILE A 890 -42.40 -2.42 -29.81
N GLN A 891 -43.63 -1.91 -29.70
CA GLN A 891 -44.05 -0.73 -30.47
C GLN A 891 -43.26 0.53 -30.12
N LYS A 892 -42.84 0.70 -28.86
CA LYS A 892 -42.02 1.83 -28.42
C LYS A 892 -40.57 1.72 -28.89
N ALA A 893 -39.96 0.54 -28.79
CA ALA A 893 -38.64 0.28 -29.35
C ALA A 893 -38.63 0.50 -30.88
N GLU A 894 -39.66 0.04 -31.59
CA GLU A 894 -39.84 0.33 -33.01
C GLU A 894 -39.98 1.84 -33.30
N SER A 895 -40.61 2.60 -32.40
CA SER A 895 -40.72 4.05 -32.51
C SER A 895 -39.39 4.77 -32.28
N LEU A 896 -38.57 4.34 -31.31
CA LEU A 896 -37.23 4.89 -31.08
C LEU A 896 -36.32 4.63 -32.28
N LEU A 897 -36.45 3.47 -32.91
CA LEU A 897 -35.72 3.12 -34.13
C LEU A 897 -36.12 3.96 -35.36
N ARG A 898 -37.23 4.72 -35.32
CA ARG A 898 -37.56 5.71 -36.37
C ARG A 898 -36.62 6.91 -36.36
N ASP A 899 -36.05 7.21 -35.19
CA ASP A 899 -35.10 8.30 -34.95
C ASP A 899 -33.67 7.77 -34.77
N LYS A 900 -33.39 6.54 -35.23
CA LYS A 900 -32.11 5.85 -34.99
C LYS A 900 -30.88 6.62 -35.44
N ASP A 901 -31.03 7.51 -36.41
CA ASP A 901 -29.94 8.36 -36.91
C ASP A 901 -29.41 9.35 -35.85
N LYS A 902 -30.15 9.60 -34.77
CA LYS A 902 -29.73 10.44 -33.62
C LYS A 902 -28.84 9.71 -32.62
N TYR A 903 -28.67 8.40 -32.75
CA TYR A 903 -27.99 7.53 -31.80
C TYR A 903 -26.85 6.75 -32.47
N THR A 904 -25.82 6.34 -31.71
CA THR A 904 -24.66 5.61 -32.25
C THR A 904 -25.10 4.28 -32.85
N ALA A 905 -24.46 3.85 -33.93
CA ALA A 905 -24.85 2.63 -34.64
C ALA A 905 -24.71 1.40 -33.73
N SER A 906 -23.67 1.36 -32.89
CA SER A 906 -23.46 0.30 -31.88
C SER A 906 -24.61 0.19 -30.86
N SER A 907 -25.11 1.31 -30.33
CA SER A 907 -26.22 1.29 -29.37
C SER A 907 -27.56 0.98 -30.03
N VAL A 908 -27.78 1.46 -31.25
CA VAL A 908 -28.93 1.12 -32.09
C VAL A 908 -28.94 -0.38 -32.44
N GLN A 909 -27.79 -0.97 -32.76
CA GLN A 909 -27.68 -2.39 -33.08
C GLN A 909 -28.12 -3.26 -31.88
N LYS A 910 -27.66 -2.94 -30.67
CA LYS A 910 -28.07 -3.64 -29.44
C LYS A 910 -29.60 -3.56 -29.21
N LEU A 911 -30.21 -2.40 -29.51
CA LEU A 911 -31.66 -2.25 -29.46
C LEU A 911 -32.39 -3.04 -30.56
N GLU A 912 -31.88 -3.06 -31.80
CA GLU A 912 -32.44 -3.85 -32.90
C GLU A 912 -32.41 -5.36 -32.59
N GLU A 913 -31.32 -5.85 -31.99
CA GLU A 913 -31.16 -7.24 -31.55
C GLU A 913 -32.13 -7.62 -30.42
N ALA A 914 -32.21 -6.79 -29.37
CA ALA A 914 -33.15 -6.99 -28.27
C ALA A 914 -34.62 -6.93 -28.73
N LEU A 915 -34.94 -6.02 -29.66
CA LEU A 915 -36.27 -5.91 -30.26
C LEU A 915 -36.63 -7.14 -31.10
N ALA A 916 -35.68 -7.68 -31.87
CA ALA A 916 -35.90 -8.89 -32.65
C ALA A 916 -36.20 -10.10 -31.73
N ALA A 917 -35.44 -10.24 -30.64
CA ALA A 917 -35.68 -11.27 -29.63
C ALA A 917 -37.05 -11.12 -28.96
N ALA A 918 -37.42 -9.89 -28.58
CA ALA A 918 -38.72 -9.58 -27.99
C ALA A 918 -39.89 -9.90 -28.92
N LYS A 919 -39.79 -9.54 -30.22
CA LYS A 919 -40.80 -9.88 -31.23
C LYS A 919 -40.95 -11.39 -31.42
N ALA A 920 -39.85 -12.14 -31.39
CA ALA A 920 -39.89 -13.60 -31.52
C ALA A 920 -40.64 -14.25 -30.35
N VAL A 921 -40.41 -13.77 -29.13
CA VAL A 921 -41.14 -14.23 -27.92
C VAL A 921 -42.62 -13.83 -27.98
N ASN A 922 -42.92 -12.58 -28.39
CA ASN A 922 -44.30 -12.08 -28.49
C ASN A 922 -45.13 -12.79 -29.59
N ALA A 923 -44.48 -13.28 -30.65
CA ALA A 923 -45.14 -14.08 -31.69
C ALA A 923 -45.33 -15.57 -31.32
N ASN A 924 -44.69 -16.05 -30.24
CA ASN A 924 -44.79 -17.43 -29.80
C ASN A 924 -46.01 -17.64 -28.88
N THR A 925 -47.09 -18.19 -29.44
CA THR A 925 -48.34 -18.51 -28.72
C THR A 925 -48.21 -19.54 -27.57
N GLN A 926 -47.02 -20.11 -27.35
CA GLN A 926 -46.71 -21.04 -26.25
C GLN A 926 -45.64 -20.49 -25.29
N ALA A 927 -45.20 -19.24 -25.43
CA ALA A 927 -44.22 -18.64 -24.54
C ALA A 927 -44.74 -18.56 -23.09
N SER A 928 -43.90 -18.93 -22.14
CA SER A 928 -44.20 -18.81 -20.71
C SER A 928 -44.15 -17.35 -20.25
N GLU A 929 -44.85 -17.05 -19.17
CA GLU A 929 -44.85 -15.71 -18.58
C GLU A 929 -43.45 -15.23 -18.17
N THR A 930 -42.58 -16.16 -17.73
CA THR A 930 -41.16 -15.88 -17.45
C THR A 930 -40.39 -15.46 -18.71
N GLU A 931 -40.57 -16.17 -19.83
CA GLU A 931 -39.93 -15.82 -21.11
C GLU A 931 -40.40 -14.46 -21.64
N ILE A 932 -41.69 -14.15 -21.47
CA ILE A 932 -42.27 -12.84 -21.84
C ILE A 932 -41.69 -11.72 -20.96
N ASN A 933 -41.55 -11.94 -19.65
CA ASN A 933 -40.98 -10.95 -18.73
C ASN A 933 -39.47 -10.76 -18.94
N GLU A 934 -38.71 -11.82 -19.23
CA GLU A 934 -37.28 -11.71 -19.58
C GLU A 934 -37.07 -10.93 -20.89
N ALA A 935 -37.89 -11.21 -21.90
CA ALA A 935 -37.87 -10.48 -23.16
C ALA A 935 -38.23 -9.00 -22.98
N TYR A 936 -39.19 -8.70 -22.10
CA TYR A 936 -39.57 -7.34 -21.74
C TYR A 936 -38.40 -6.60 -21.06
N ASN A 937 -37.78 -7.21 -20.04
CA ASN A 937 -36.68 -6.58 -19.31
C ASN A 937 -35.46 -6.30 -20.19
N LYS A 938 -35.06 -7.27 -21.03
CA LYS A 938 -33.93 -7.10 -21.96
C LYS A 938 -34.19 -6.01 -23.01
N LEU A 939 -35.43 -5.91 -23.51
CA LEU A 939 -35.80 -4.85 -24.44
C LEU A 939 -35.81 -3.48 -23.76
N ALA A 940 -36.29 -3.39 -22.52
CA ALA A 940 -36.31 -2.16 -21.74
C ALA A 940 -34.89 -1.66 -21.44
N GLU A 941 -33.99 -2.56 -21.05
CA GLU A 941 -32.57 -2.28 -20.80
C GLU A 941 -31.89 -1.73 -22.05
N ALA A 942 -32.04 -2.40 -23.20
CA ALA A 942 -31.47 -1.96 -24.46
C ALA A 942 -32.00 -0.58 -24.93
N MET A 943 -33.27 -0.26 -24.65
CA MET A 943 -33.84 1.06 -24.93
C MET A 943 -33.22 2.16 -24.04
N THR A 944 -32.88 1.83 -22.79
CA THR A 944 -32.24 2.78 -21.85
C THR A 944 -30.73 2.96 -22.08
N SER A 945 -30.08 2.03 -22.80
CA SER A 945 -28.65 2.09 -23.13
C SER A 945 -28.34 2.73 -24.49
N LEU A 946 -29.31 3.44 -25.10
CA LEU A 946 -29.09 4.17 -26.34
C LEU A 946 -28.17 5.38 -26.12
N VAL A 947 -27.12 5.52 -26.93
CA VAL A 947 -26.13 6.60 -26.84
C VAL A 947 -26.36 7.58 -27.99
N ARG A 948 -26.46 8.89 -27.71
CA ARG A 948 -26.67 9.91 -28.76
C ARG A 948 -25.37 10.22 -29.51
N LYS A 949 -25.46 10.50 -30.81
CA LYS A 949 -24.32 10.99 -31.61
C LYS A 949 -23.94 12.42 -31.21
N GLY A 950 -22.65 12.72 -31.17
CA GLY A 950 -22.15 14.08 -30.99
C GLY A 950 -22.49 15.00 -32.18
N ASN A 951 -22.74 16.30 -31.92
CA ASN A 951 -22.94 17.28 -32.99
C ASN A 951 -21.59 17.62 -33.65
N LYS A 952 -21.41 17.26 -34.92
CA LYS A 952 -20.15 17.42 -35.66
C LYS A 952 -20.05 18.72 -36.44
N GLU A 953 -21.03 19.62 -36.36
CA GLU A 953 -21.03 20.86 -37.14
C GLU A 953 -19.86 21.78 -36.76
N GLU A 954 -19.55 21.90 -35.47
CA GLU A 954 -18.43 22.70 -34.99
C GLU A 954 -17.07 22.07 -35.30
N LEU A 955 -16.96 20.74 -35.18
CA LEU A 955 -15.79 19.97 -35.63
C LEU A 955 -15.56 20.10 -37.13
N LYS A 956 -16.63 20.13 -37.93
CA LYS A 956 -16.53 20.41 -39.37
C LYS A 956 -15.96 21.80 -39.63
N ASN A 957 -16.48 22.82 -38.96
CA ASN A 957 -16.06 24.21 -39.17
C ASN A 957 -14.58 24.40 -38.79
N ALA A 958 -14.15 23.78 -37.69
CA ALA A 958 -12.74 23.77 -37.29
C ALA A 958 -11.88 23.01 -38.31
N LEU A 959 -12.30 21.84 -38.80
CA LEU A 959 -11.60 21.09 -39.84
C LEU A 959 -11.49 21.86 -41.15
N ASP A 960 -12.56 22.53 -41.58
CA ASP A 960 -12.56 23.35 -42.79
C ASP A 960 -11.54 24.50 -42.66
N LYS A 961 -11.46 25.13 -41.47
CA LYS A 961 -10.48 26.20 -41.20
C LYS A 961 -9.04 25.71 -41.11
N ALA A 962 -8.80 24.57 -40.45
CA ALA A 962 -7.47 23.97 -40.39
C ALA A 962 -6.96 23.57 -41.78
N ASN A 963 -7.83 22.96 -42.60
CA ASN A 963 -7.50 22.61 -43.98
C ASN A 963 -7.26 23.84 -44.87
N GLU A 964 -7.94 24.96 -44.62
CA GLU A 964 -7.67 26.24 -45.29
C GLU A 964 -6.25 26.74 -44.98
N ILE A 965 -5.86 26.75 -43.70
CA ILE A 965 -4.52 27.18 -43.24
C ILE A 965 -3.44 26.26 -43.83
N LEU A 966 -3.62 24.94 -43.75
CA LEU A 966 -2.64 23.97 -44.27
C LEU A 966 -2.45 24.07 -45.78
N LYS A 967 -3.51 24.41 -46.53
CA LYS A 967 -3.45 24.61 -47.98
C LYS A 967 -2.63 25.85 -48.37
N ASP A 968 -2.68 26.89 -47.54
CA ASP A 968 -1.97 28.16 -47.71
C ASP A 968 -0.75 28.28 -46.77
N SER A 969 -0.18 27.15 -46.34
CA SER A 969 0.87 27.07 -45.31
C SER A 969 2.08 27.98 -45.55
N GLY A 970 2.43 28.26 -46.81
CA GLY A 970 3.50 29.20 -47.17
C GLY A 970 3.24 30.66 -46.80
N LYS A 971 2.02 31.02 -46.37
CA LYS A 971 1.67 32.34 -45.83
C LYS A 971 1.81 32.42 -44.31
N TYR A 972 2.06 31.31 -43.64
CA TYR A 972 2.12 31.21 -42.19
C TYR A 972 3.53 30.90 -41.71
N LEU A 973 3.84 31.26 -40.46
CA LEU A 973 5.08 30.87 -39.81
C LEU A 973 5.11 29.34 -39.62
N GLU A 974 6.16 28.69 -40.10
CA GLU A 974 6.29 27.23 -40.14
C GLU A 974 6.15 26.60 -38.74
N GLU A 975 6.77 27.21 -37.72
CA GLU A 975 6.69 26.77 -36.32
C GLU A 975 5.27 26.89 -35.74
N SER A 976 4.51 27.90 -36.19
CA SER A 976 3.17 28.22 -35.67
C SER A 976 2.08 27.23 -36.11
N ILE A 977 2.35 26.46 -37.17
CA ILE A 977 1.43 25.46 -37.73
C ILE A 977 1.98 24.02 -37.64
N ALA A 978 3.11 23.81 -36.97
CA ALA A 978 3.80 22.52 -36.92
C ALA A 978 2.94 21.38 -36.33
N GLY A 979 2.03 21.69 -35.39
CA GLY A 979 1.11 20.73 -34.79
C GLY A 979 -0.24 20.58 -35.50
N LEU A 980 -0.56 21.49 -36.44
CA LEU A 980 -1.89 21.60 -37.04
C LEU A 980 -2.21 20.42 -37.97
N GLU A 981 -1.23 19.88 -38.70
CA GLU A 981 -1.44 18.74 -39.60
C GLU A 981 -1.86 17.48 -38.81
N THR A 982 -1.16 17.17 -37.71
CA THR A 982 -1.46 16.04 -36.83
C THR A 982 -2.84 16.18 -36.18
N ALA A 983 -3.16 17.35 -35.61
CA ALA A 983 -4.47 17.59 -34.99
C ALA A 983 -5.61 17.53 -36.02
N THR A 984 -5.37 17.98 -37.26
CA THR A 984 -6.33 17.87 -38.36
C THR A 984 -6.58 16.43 -38.75
N MET A 985 -5.55 15.58 -38.80
CA MET A 985 -5.70 14.14 -39.09
C MET A 985 -6.52 13.41 -38.03
N GLU A 986 -6.26 13.67 -36.75
CA GLU A 986 -7.02 13.08 -35.64
C GLU A 986 -8.49 13.55 -35.63
N ALA A 987 -8.71 14.86 -35.83
CA ALA A 987 -10.04 15.43 -35.96
C ALA A 987 -10.81 14.88 -37.16
N GLN A 988 -10.13 14.69 -38.29
CA GLN A 988 -10.73 14.11 -39.48
C GLN A 988 -11.14 12.64 -39.23
N ALA A 989 -10.33 11.87 -38.49
CA ALA A 989 -10.67 10.49 -38.13
C ALA A 989 -11.94 10.39 -37.25
N ILE A 990 -12.10 11.29 -36.26
CA ILE A 990 -13.32 11.35 -35.43
C ILE A 990 -14.51 11.91 -36.21
N TYR A 991 -14.27 12.90 -37.08
CA TYR A 991 -15.30 13.45 -37.94
C TYR A 991 -15.86 12.40 -38.92
N ASP A 992 -14.99 11.57 -39.50
CA ASP A 992 -15.36 10.50 -40.43
C ASP A 992 -15.97 9.27 -39.72
N SER A 993 -15.78 9.11 -38.40
CA SER A 993 -16.31 8.00 -37.61
C SER A 993 -17.82 8.11 -37.38
N GLU A 994 -18.63 7.24 -37.96
CA GLU A 994 -20.10 7.26 -37.80
C GLU A 994 -20.59 6.97 -36.36
N ASP A 995 -19.70 6.50 -35.48
CA ASP A 995 -19.97 6.08 -34.10
C ASP A 995 -19.41 7.01 -33.02
N ALA A 996 -18.84 8.17 -33.39
CA ALA A 996 -18.32 9.13 -32.41
C ALA A 996 -19.44 9.71 -31.53
N ASP A 997 -19.31 9.52 -30.21
CA ASP A 997 -20.18 10.15 -29.20
C ASP A 997 -19.79 11.62 -28.97
N ALA A 998 -20.56 12.31 -28.13
CA ALA A 998 -20.38 13.74 -27.89
C ALA A 998 -19.03 14.08 -27.23
N ASP A 999 -18.52 13.19 -26.37
CA ASP A 999 -17.28 13.40 -25.62
C ASP A 999 -16.07 13.26 -26.56
N ALA A 1000 -16.04 12.22 -27.39
CA ALA A 1000 -14.99 12.04 -28.40
C ALA A 1000 -14.95 13.18 -29.43
N VAL A 1001 -16.12 13.71 -29.83
CA VAL A 1001 -16.21 14.89 -30.71
C VAL A 1001 -15.68 16.15 -30.01
N GLY A 1002 -16.00 16.34 -28.73
CA GLY A 1002 -15.59 17.50 -27.94
C GLY A 1002 -14.08 17.55 -27.67
N GLU A 1003 -13.47 16.42 -27.28
CA GLU A 1003 -12.03 16.34 -26.99
C GLU A 1003 -11.18 16.72 -28.21
N VAL A 1004 -11.53 16.17 -29.38
CA VAL A 1004 -10.74 16.40 -30.59
C VAL A 1004 -11.03 17.77 -31.22
N LEU A 1005 -12.24 18.31 -31.04
CA LEU A 1005 -12.56 19.70 -31.38
C LEU A 1005 -11.67 20.68 -30.58
N LYS A 1006 -11.52 20.46 -29.27
CA LYS A 1006 -10.66 21.28 -28.40
C LYS A 1006 -9.21 21.25 -28.86
N LYS A 1007 -8.68 20.06 -29.16
CA LYS A 1007 -7.31 19.89 -29.65
C LYS A 1007 -7.10 20.60 -30.99
N LEU A 1008 -8.02 20.45 -31.94
CA LEU A 1008 -7.92 21.08 -33.26
C LEU A 1008 -8.00 22.61 -33.19
N ILE A 1009 -8.91 23.17 -32.39
CA ILE A 1009 -9.01 24.62 -32.20
C ILE A 1009 -7.74 25.18 -31.56
N GLY A 1010 -7.17 24.47 -30.58
CA GLY A 1010 -5.91 24.86 -29.95
C GLY A 1010 -4.76 25.02 -30.96
N GLU A 1011 -4.67 24.15 -31.97
CA GLU A 1011 -3.66 24.26 -33.01
C GLU A 1011 -4.00 25.34 -34.07
N ILE A 1012 -5.27 25.53 -34.42
CA ILE A 1012 -5.68 26.62 -35.34
C ILE A 1012 -5.30 27.99 -34.77
N LEU A 1013 -5.49 28.18 -33.46
CA LEU A 1013 -5.21 29.45 -32.77
C LEU A 1013 -3.72 29.77 -32.65
N LYS A 1014 -2.82 28.80 -32.86
CA LYS A 1014 -1.38 29.03 -32.89
C LYS A 1014 -0.91 29.59 -34.22
N ALA A 1015 -1.66 29.42 -35.30
CA ALA A 1015 -1.25 29.86 -36.64
C ALA A 1015 -1.01 31.38 -36.69
N ARG A 1016 0.14 31.80 -37.23
CA ARG A 1016 0.52 33.21 -37.42
C ARG A 1016 0.86 33.51 -38.86
N LEU A 1017 0.35 34.62 -39.41
CA LEU A 1017 0.64 35.04 -40.78
C LEU A 1017 2.05 35.64 -40.86
N MET A 1018 2.77 35.27 -41.91
CA MET A 1018 4.07 35.86 -42.22
C MET A 1018 3.82 37.25 -42.81
N GLY A 1019 4.52 38.26 -42.31
CA GLY A 1019 4.35 39.67 -42.66
C GLY A 1019 3.31 40.44 -41.83
N ASP A 1020 2.53 39.76 -40.99
CA ASP A 1020 1.60 40.37 -40.02
C ASP A 1020 2.38 40.65 -38.72
N VAL A 1021 2.94 41.86 -38.63
CA VAL A 1021 3.91 42.25 -37.62
C VAL A 1021 3.21 42.87 -36.41
N ASN A 1022 2.05 43.47 -36.60
CA ASN A 1022 1.22 43.95 -35.49
C ASN A 1022 0.28 42.85 -34.92
N LEU A 1023 0.28 41.65 -35.53
CA LEU A 1023 -0.51 40.47 -35.15
C LEU A 1023 -2.03 40.71 -35.20
N ASP A 1024 -2.48 41.62 -36.06
CA ASP A 1024 -3.89 41.96 -36.22
C ASP A 1024 -4.66 41.01 -37.17
N GLY A 1025 -3.95 40.05 -37.75
CA GLY A 1025 -4.47 39.06 -38.69
C GLY A 1025 -4.46 39.50 -40.15
N ASN A 1026 -3.92 40.68 -40.47
CA ASN A 1026 -3.76 41.20 -41.83
C ASN A 1026 -2.28 41.49 -42.11
N VAL A 1027 -1.94 41.55 -43.40
CA VAL A 1027 -0.61 41.95 -43.85
C VAL A 1027 -0.77 43.20 -44.69
N ASP A 1028 -0.58 44.35 -44.07
CA ASP A 1028 -0.85 45.64 -44.67
C ASP A 1028 0.30 46.65 -44.50
N THR A 1029 0.01 47.93 -44.72
CA THR A 1029 1.04 48.97 -44.66
C THR A 1029 1.46 49.33 -43.24
N GLU A 1030 0.65 49.04 -42.23
CA GLU A 1030 0.96 49.27 -40.82
C GLU A 1030 2.03 48.29 -40.33
N ASP A 1031 2.00 47.04 -40.78
CA ASP A 1031 3.04 46.04 -40.50
C ASP A 1031 4.41 46.48 -41.01
N SER A 1032 4.45 46.96 -42.25
CA SER A 1032 5.68 47.53 -42.80
C SER A 1032 6.15 48.76 -42.03
N ALA A 1033 5.23 49.56 -41.48
CA ALA A 1033 5.59 50.73 -40.70
C ALA A 1033 6.23 50.30 -39.36
N GLU A 1034 5.73 49.23 -38.75
CA GLU A 1034 6.27 48.69 -37.50
C GLU A 1034 7.68 48.10 -37.69
N VAL A 1035 7.92 47.37 -38.79
CA VAL A 1035 9.27 46.90 -39.16
C VAL A 1035 10.23 48.08 -39.40
N LEU A 1036 9.79 49.14 -40.08
CA LEU A 1036 10.63 50.33 -40.32
C LEU A 1036 10.91 51.12 -39.04
N LYS A 1037 9.95 51.16 -38.12
CA LYS A 1037 10.08 51.80 -36.82
C LYS A 1037 11.07 51.04 -35.94
N ALA A 1038 11.01 49.71 -35.93
CA ALA A 1038 11.98 48.85 -35.27
C ALA A 1038 13.39 48.97 -35.89
N ALA A 1039 13.49 48.92 -37.23
CA ALA A 1039 14.77 49.09 -37.94
C ALA A 1039 15.40 50.49 -37.78
N ALA A 1040 14.59 51.50 -37.42
CA ALA A 1040 15.05 52.84 -37.10
C ALA A 1040 15.34 53.05 -35.60
N GLU A 1041 15.26 51.99 -34.78
CA GLU A 1041 15.43 52.01 -33.32
C GLU A 1041 14.40 52.93 -32.62
N LEU A 1042 13.20 53.08 -33.20
CA LEU A 1042 12.10 53.89 -32.68
C LEU A 1042 10.98 53.04 -32.03
N GLY A 1043 11.19 51.72 -31.90
CA GLY A 1043 10.33 50.73 -31.28
C GLY A 1043 11.03 49.36 -31.25
N GLU A 1044 10.51 48.39 -30.51
CA GLU A 1044 11.03 47.01 -30.46
C GLU A 1044 9.96 46.03 -30.93
N LEU A 1045 10.34 45.00 -31.68
CA LEU A 1045 9.46 43.88 -32.04
C LEU A 1045 9.66 42.77 -31.01
N THR A 1046 8.58 42.12 -30.58
CA THR A 1046 8.68 40.87 -29.82
C THR A 1046 9.27 39.75 -30.68
N ASP A 1047 9.78 38.68 -30.09
CA ASP A 1047 10.35 37.54 -30.85
C ASP A 1047 9.38 36.96 -31.89
N GLU A 1048 8.09 36.93 -31.56
CA GLU A 1048 7.02 36.47 -32.46
C GLU A 1048 6.82 37.45 -33.63
N GLN A 1049 6.78 38.76 -33.35
CA GLN A 1049 6.70 39.80 -34.38
C GLN A 1049 7.97 39.86 -35.23
N HIS A 1050 9.13 39.57 -34.65
CA HIS A 1050 10.41 39.53 -35.35
C HIS A 1050 10.45 38.39 -36.37
N LYS A 1051 9.93 37.21 -35.99
CA LYS A 1051 9.77 36.06 -36.89
C LYS A 1051 8.71 36.33 -37.96
N ALA A 1052 7.59 36.97 -37.62
CA ALA A 1052 6.58 37.38 -38.59
C ALA A 1052 7.12 38.44 -39.57
N ALA A 1053 7.97 39.34 -39.09
CA ALA A 1053 8.57 40.42 -39.86
C ALA A 1053 9.68 39.96 -40.81
N ASP A 1054 10.47 38.93 -40.49
CA ASP A 1054 11.51 38.38 -41.37
C ASP A 1054 10.90 37.54 -42.53
N VAL A 1055 10.17 38.23 -43.41
CA VAL A 1055 9.48 37.61 -44.53
C VAL A 1055 10.44 37.06 -45.59
N ASN A 1056 11.68 37.57 -45.63
CA ASN A 1056 12.69 37.15 -46.59
C ASN A 1056 13.58 35.98 -46.06
N LYS A 1057 13.48 35.67 -44.76
CA LYS A 1057 14.17 34.58 -44.06
C LYS A 1057 15.71 34.73 -44.04
N ASP A 1058 16.23 35.95 -43.98
CA ASP A 1058 17.67 36.20 -43.83
C ASP A 1058 18.11 36.34 -42.36
N GLY A 1059 17.17 36.16 -41.43
CA GLY A 1059 17.38 36.21 -39.99
C GLY A 1059 17.32 37.63 -39.42
N MET A 1060 16.92 38.62 -40.21
CA MET A 1060 16.84 40.03 -39.81
C MET A 1060 15.50 40.62 -40.26
N ALA A 1061 14.81 41.34 -39.38
CA ALA A 1061 13.63 42.13 -39.76
C ALA A 1061 14.07 43.55 -40.14
N ASP A 1062 14.41 43.78 -41.41
CA ASP A 1062 15.00 45.04 -41.86
C ASP A 1062 14.13 45.78 -42.91
N SER A 1063 14.62 46.92 -43.40
CA SER A 1063 13.91 47.73 -44.41
C SER A 1063 13.54 46.99 -45.71
N LYS A 1064 14.20 45.87 -46.02
CA LYS A 1064 13.87 45.00 -47.15
C LYS A 1064 12.62 44.18 -46.87
N ASP A 1065 12.43 43.70 -45.65
CA ASP A 1065 11.23 42.99 -45.24
C ASP A 1065 10.02 43.90 -45.24
N ALA A 1066 10.18 45.11 -44.69
CA ALA A 1066 9.18 46.16 -44.80
C ALA A 1066 8.78 46.43 -46.27
N ALA A 1067 9.76 46.48 -47.18
CA ALA A 1067 9.51 46.67 -48.60
C ALA A 1067 8.82 45.46 -49.28
N SER A 1068 9.06 44.25 -48.80
CA SER A 1068 8.39 43.02 -49.25
C SER A 1068 6.95 42.98 -48.73
N ILE A 1069 6.72 43.29 -47.45
CA ILE A 1069 5.40 43.44 -46.82
C ILE A 1069 4.56 44.47 -47.58
N LEU A 1070 5.11 45.63 -47.93
CA LEU A 1070 4.43 46.63 -48.77
C LEU A 1070 4.09 46.12 -50.18
N GLN A 1071 4.94 45.28 -50.77
CA GLN A 1071 4.66 44.69 -52.08
C GLN A 1071 3.55 43.65 -52.01
N TYR A 1072 3.49 42.87 -50.93
CA TYR A 1072 2.43 41.91 -50.66
C TYR A 1072 1.10 42.63 -50.36
N ALA A 1073 1.11 43.64 -49.48
CA ALA A 1073 -0.04 44.50 -49.19
C ALA A 1073 -0.59 45.24 -50.44
N ALA A 1074 0.29 45.56 -51.40
CA ALA A 1074 -0.08 46.15 -52.68
C ALA A 1074 -0.46 45.13 -53.77
N GLU A 1075 -0.61 43.84 -53.41
CA GLU A 1075 -0.94 42.71 -54.29
C GLU A 1075 0.04 42.51 -55.47
N LYS A 1076 1.29 42.99 -55.35
CA LYS A 1076 2.32 42.82 -56.40
C LYS A 1076 2.99 41.45 -56.32
N ILE A 1077 3.01 40.87 -55.13
CA ILE A 1077 3.42 39.49 -54.84
C ILE A 1077 2.29 38.82 -54.06
N THR A 1078 2.15 37.51 -54.22
CA THR A 1078 1.08 36.72 -53.56
C THR A 1078 1.62 35.77 -52.50
N VAL A 1079 2.95 35.71 -52.35
CA VAL A 1079 3.73 34.98 -51.36
C VAL A 1079 5.04 35.75 -51.16
N PHE A 1080 5.65 35.60 -49.99
CA PHE A 1080 6.93 36.21 -49.64
C PHE A 1080 8.13 35.43 -50.17
#